data_AF-P25799-F1
#
_entry.id   AF-P25799-F1
#
_cell.length_a   1.000
_cell.length_b   1.000
_cell.length_c   1.000
_cell.angle_alpha   90.00
_cell.angle_beta   90.00
_cell.angle_gamma   90.00
#
_symmetry.space_group_name_H-M   'P 1'
#
loop_
_entity.id
_entity.type
_entity.pdbx_description
1 polymer ?
#
loop_
_entity_poly.entity_id
_entity_poly.type
_entity_poly.pdbx_seq_one_letter_code
_entity_poly.pdbx_strand_id
1 'polypeptide(L)'
;MADDDPYGTGQMFHLNTALTHSIFNAELYSPEIPLSTDGPYLQILEQPKQRGFRFRYVCEGPSHGGLPGASSEKNKKSYPQVKICNYVGPAKVIVQLVTNGKNIHLHAHSLVGKHCEDGVCTVTAGPKDMVVGFANLGILHVTKKKVFETLEARMTEACIRGYNPGLLVHSDLAYLQAEGGGDRQLTDREKEIIRQAAVQQTKEMDLSVVRLMFTAFLPDSTGSFTRRLEPVVSDAIYDSKAPNASNLKIVRMDRTAGCVTGGEEIYLLCDKVQKDDIQIRFYEEEENGGVWEGFGDFSPTDVHRQFAIVFKTPKYKDVNITKPASVFVQLRRKSDLETSEPKPFLYYPEIKDKEEVQRKRQKLMPNFSDSFGGGSGAGAGGGGMFGSGGGGGSTGSPGPGYGYSNYGFPPYGGITFHPGVTKSNAGVTHGTINTKFKNGPKDCAKSDDEESLTLPEKETEGEGPSLPMACTKTEPIALASTMEDKEQDMGFQDNLFLEKALQLARRHANALFDYAVTGDVKMLLAVQRHLTAVQDENGDSVLHLAIIHLHAQLVRDLLEVTSGLISDDIINMRNDLYQTPLHLAVITKQEDVVEDLLRVGADLSLLDRWGNSVLHLAAKEGHDRILSILLKSRKAAPLIDHPNGEGLNAIHIAVMSNSLPCLLLLVAAGAEVNAQEQKSGRTALHLAVEYDNISLAGCLLLEGDAHVDSTTYDGTTPLHIAAGRGSTRLAALLKAAGADPLVENFEPLYDLDDSWEKAGEDEGVVPGTTPLDMAANWQVFDILNGKPYEPVFTSDDILPQGDMKQLTEDTRLQLCKLLEIPDPDKNWATLAQKLGLGILNNAFRLSPAPSKTLMDNYEVSGGTIKELMEALQQMGYTEAIEVIQAAFRTPATTASSPVTTAQVHCLPLSSSSTRQHIDELRDSDSVCDSGVETSFRKLSFTESLTGDSPLLSLNKMPHGYGQEGPIEGKI
;
A
#
# COMPACT_ATOMS: atom_id res chain seq x y z
N MET A 1 -24.05 -54.98 -45.89
CA MET A 1 -23.37 -55.57 -44.73
C MET A 1 -23.75 -54.76 -43.52
N ALA A 2 -24.67 -55.18 -42.66
CA ALA A 2 -25.61 -56.31 -42.66
C ALA A 2 -26.40 -56.17 -41.34
N ASP A 3 -27.72 -56.33 -41.18
CA ASP A 3 -28.90 -56.53 -42.06
C ASP A 3 -30.07 -55.79 -41.32
N ASP A 4 -31.10 -55.20 -41.93
CA ASP A 4 -32.31 -55.78 -42.56
C ASP A 4 -32.97 -56.90 -41.69
N ASP A 5 -34.30 -57.02 -41.47
CA ASP A 5 -35.49 -56.43 -42.12
C ASP A 5 -36.78 -56.53 -41.20
N PRO A 6 -38.08 -56.45 -41.61
CA PRO A 6 -39.10 -55.69 -40.86
C PRO A 6 -40.43 -56.47 -40.61
N TYR A 7 -41.57 -55.79 -40.33
CA TYR A 7 -42.93 -56.08 -40.88
C TYR A 7 -44.02 -55.14 -40.30
N GLY A 8 -45.00 -54.68 -41.11
CA GLY A 8 -46.33 -54.21 -40.61
C GLY A 8 -46.88 -52.88 -41.15
N THR A 9 -47.42 -52.86 -42.38
CA THR A 9 -47.99 -51.68 -43.07
C THR A 9 -49.46 -51.36 -42.74
N GLY A 10 -49.85 -50.07 -42.81
CA GLY A 10 -51.26 -49.63 -42.81
C GLY A 10 -51.42 -48.12 -43.05
N GLN A 11 -51.71 -47.71 -44.28
CA GLN A 11 -51.74 -46.28 -44.72
C GLN A 11 -53.07 -45.57 -44.45
N MET A 12 -53.03 -44.24 -44.24
CA MET A 12 -53.63 -43.24 -45.17
C MET A 12 -53.06 -41.82 -44.93
N PHE A 13 -52.87 -41.11 -46.04
CA PHE A 13 -52.17 -39.83 -46.29
C PHE A 13 -52.81 -38.60 -45.58
N HIS A 14 -52.13 -37.46 -45.34
CA HIS A 14 -51.46 -36.59 -46.34
C HIS A 14 -50.36 -35.63 -45.77
N LEU A 15 -49.21 -35.56 -46.46
CA LEU A 15 -48.19 -34.50 -46.70
C LEU A 15 -48.21 -33.19 -45.84
N ASN A 16 -47.11 -32.53 -45.41
CA ASN A 16 -45.65 -32.55 -45.71
C ASN A 16 -44.87 -32.07 -44.44
N THR A 17 -43.69 -32.56 -44.00
CA THR A 17 -42.35 -32.68 -44.65
C THR A 17 -41.66 -31.31 -44.87
N ALA A 18 -40.46 -30.98 -44.37
CA ALA A 18 -39.52 -31.67 -43.46
C ALA A 18 -38.56 -30.69 -42.74
N LEU A 19 -37.84 -31.21 -41.74
CA LEU A 19 -36.74 -30.55 -41.01
C LEU A 19 -35.36 -30.86 -41.63
N THR A 20 -34.41 -29.92 -41.45
CA THR A 20 -32.95 -30.12 -41.23
C THR A 20 -32.11 -30.98 -42.19
N HIS A 21 -31.01 -30.42 -42.75
CA HIS A 21 -29.62 -30.59 -42.22
C HIS A 21 -28.52 -29.99 -43.11
N SER A 22 -27.28 -29.99 -42.60
CA SER A 22 -25.96 -29.69 -43.22
C SER A 22 -25.67 -28.21 -43.54
N ILE A 23 -24.77 -27.54 -42.79
CA ILE A 23 -23.28 -27.58 -42.83
C ILE A 23 -22.73 -26.79 -44.04
N PHE A 24 -22.03 -25.67 -43.81
CA PHE A 24 -20.69 -25.36 -44.36
C PHE A 24 -20.13 -24.04 -43.77
N ASN A 25 -18.79 -23.89 -43.84
CA ASN A 25 -17.99 -22.81 -43.26
C ASN A 25 -17.92 -21.54 -44.14
N ALA A 26 -17.31 -20.51 -43.53
CA ALA A 26 -16.48 -19.45 -44.13
C ALA A 26 -17.15 -18.13 -44.58
N GLU A 27 -16.58 -17.05 -44.04
CA GLU A 27 -16.08 -15.84 -44.70
C GLU A 27 -16.96 -15.01 -45.68
N LEU A 28 -16.73 -13.69 -45.62
CA LEU A 28 -17.09 -12.65 -46.59
C LEU A 28 -18.58 -12.24 -46.70
N TYR A 29 -18.82 -11.00 -46.23
CA TYR A 29 -19.58 -9.93 -46.89
C TYR A 29 -21.01 -10.13 -47.45
N SER A 30 -21.82 -9.07 -47.25
CA SER A 30 -23.04 -8.71 -48.01
C SER A 30 -24.37 -9.32 -47.48
N PRO A 31 -25.53 -8.69 -47.78
CA PRO A 31 -26.10 -7.70 -46.86
C PRO A 31 -27.49 -8.09 -46.33
N GLU A 32 -28.09 -7.21 -45.53
CA GLU A 32 -29.43 -7.32 -44.94
C GLU A 32 -30.47 -7.95 -45.88
N ILE A 33 -31.14 -9.00 -45.40
CA ILE A 33 -32.36 -9.53 -46.04
C ILE A 33 -33.45 -8.46 -45.84
N PRO A 34 -34.02 -7.87 -46.91
CA PRO A 34 -35.08 -6.88 -46.76
C PRO A 34 -36.38 -7.56 -46.34
N LEU A 35 -36.72 -7.44 -45.04
CA LEU A 35 -38.08 -7.63 -44.56
C LEU A 35 -39.02 -6.72 -45.37
N SER A 36 -40.14 -7.24 -45.87
CA SER A 36 -41.06 -6.51 -46.74
C SER A 36 -41.65 -5.26 -46.04
N THR A 37 -41.17 -4.06 -46.43
CA THR A 37 -41.36 -2.80 -45.69
C THR A 37 -42.61 -1.98 -46.07
N ASP A 38 -43.78 -2.59 -46.24
CA ASP A 38 -45.01 -1.84 -46.55
C ASP A 38 -45.65 -1.16 -45.31
N GLY A 39 -45.22 -1.52 -44.10
CA GLY A 39 -45.76 -1.02 -42.84
C GLY A 39 -44.74 -0.26 -41.96
N PRO A 40 -45.21 0.41 -40.90
CA PRO A 40 -44.35 0.97 -39.84
C PRO A 40 -43.65 -0.14 -39.07
N TYR A 41 -42.34 0.00 -38.85
CA TYR A 41 -41.52 -0.99 -38.14
C TYR A 41 -40.51 -0.33 -37.20
N LEU A 42 -39.98 -1.11 -36.26
CA LEU A 42 -38.95 -0.68 -35.32
C LEU A 42 -37.60 -1.26 -35.75
N GLN A 43 -36.51 -0.49 -35.61
CA GLN A 43 -35.15 -0.89 -35.97
C GLN A 43 -34.18 -0.49 -34.84
N ILE A 44 -33.25 -1.36 -34.47
CA ILE A 44 -32.14 -0.99 -33.58
C ILE A 44 -31.09 -0.28 -34.42
N LEU A 45 -30.70 0.95 -34.04
CA LEU A 45 -29.60 1.69 -34.63
C LEU A 45 -28.27 1.45 -33.90
N GLU A 46 -28.34 1.30 -32.57
CA GLU A 46 -27.18 0.98 -31.74
C GLU A 46 -27.56 -0.11 -30.73
N GLN A 47 -26.89 -1.25 -30.82
CA GLN A 47 -27.00 -2.36 -29.87
C GLN A 47 -26.44 -1.96 -28.49
N PRO A 48 -26.88 -2.58 -27.39
CA PRO A 48 -26.22 -2.47 -26.10
C PRO A 48 -24.84 -3.14 -26.14
N LYS A 49 -23.91 -2.66 -25.31
CA LYS A 49 -22.60 -3.30 -25.16
C LYS A 49 -22.78 -4.68 -24.50
N GLN A 50 -22.41 -5.73 -25.21
CA GLN A 50 -22.66 -7.12 -24.78
C GLN A 50 -21.91 -7.50 -23.49
N ARG A 51 -20.70 -6.96 -23.26
CA ARG A 51 -19.87 -7.28 -22.08
C ARG A 51 -19.30 -6.06 -21.36
N GLY A 52 -18.82 -6.28 -20.14
CA GLY A 52 -18.21 -5.26 -19.28
C GLY A 52 -19.21 -4.38 -18.52
N PHE A 53 -20.52 -4.58 -18.68
CA PHE A 53 -21.52 -3.98 -17.82
C PHE A 53 -21.72 -4.84 -16.56
N ARG A 54 -21.99 -4.23 -15.40
CA ARG A 54 -22.20 -4.94 -14.13
C ARG A 54 -23.66 -4.82 -13.71
N PHE A 55 -24.33 -5.95 -13.49
CA PHE A 55 -25.65 -5.96 -12.87
C PHE A 55 -25.51 -5.67 -11.38
N ARG A 56 -26.48 -4.95 -10.80
CA ARG A 56 -26.38 -4.41 -9.44
C ARG A 56 -27.50 -4.92 -8.55
N TYR A 57 -27.18 -5.42 -7.37
CA TYR A 57 -28.21 -5.73 -6.37
C TYR A 57 -28.82 -4.44 -5.80
N VAL A 58 -30.05 -4.53 -5.27
CA VAL A 58 -30.75 -3.40 -4.61
C VAL A 58 -29.88 -2.72 -3.55
N CYS A 59 -29.10 -3.49 -2.79
CA CYS A 59 -28.20 -3.00 -1.75
C CYS A 59 -26.96 -2.23 -2.26
N GLU A 60 -26.66 -2.25 -3.56
CA GLU A 60 -25.57 -1.46 -4.16
C GLU A 60 -25.98 -0.03 -4.53
N GLY A 61 -27.28 0.29 -4.46
CA GLY A 61 -27.82 1.59 -4.83
C GLY A 61 -27.89 1.87 -6.34
N PRO A 62 -28.51 2.99 -6.75
CA PRO A 62 -28.84 3.28 -8.15
C PRO A 62 -27.72 3.97 -8.96
N SER A 63 -26.65 4.45 -8.31
CA SER A 63 -25.74 5.48 -8.84
C SER A 63 -24.58 4.97 -9.72
N HIS A 64 -24.64 3.72 -10.20
CA HIS A 64 -23.47 3.03 -10.77
C HIS A 64 -23.28 3.11 -12.30
N GLY A 65 -23.98 4.02 -12.97
CA GLY A 65 -23.83 4.31 -14.41
C GLY A 65 -24.76 3.49 -15.30
N GLY A 66 -25.11 4.06 -16.46
CA GLY A 66 -25.99 3.42 -17.44
C GLY A 66 -25.30 2.44 -18.36
N LEU A 67 -26.07 1.50 -18.90
CA LEU A 67 -25.72 0.53 -19.93
C LEU A 67 -25.21 1.28 -21.19
N PRO A 68 -23.94 1.10 -21.58
CA PRO A 68 -23.39 1.74 -22.76
C PRO A 68 -23.87 1.07 -24.05
N GLY A 69 -23.84 1.82 -25.16
CA GLY A 69 -23.99 1.28 -26.50
C GLY A 69 -22.74 0.50 -26.95
N ALA A 70 -22.89 -0.32 -27.99
CA ALA A 70 -21.81 -1.14 -28.54
C ALA A 70 -20.63 -0.28 -29.06
N SER A 71 -20.90 0.93 -29.57
CA SER A 71 -19.86 1.87 -30.04
C SER A 71 -19.30 2.79 -28.94
N SER A 72 -19.61 2.52 -27.67
CA SER A 72 -19.29 3.44 -26.58
C SER A 72 -17.83 3.32 -26.12
N GLU A 73 -17.11 4.43 -26.24
CA GLU A 73 -15.72 4.59 -25.85
C GLU A 73 -15.57 5.47 -24.60
N LYS A 74 -14.36 5.49 -24.01
CA LYS A 74 -14.04 6.27 -22.79
C LYS A 74 -14.29 7.78 -22.99
N ASN A 75 -13.96 8.30 -24.16
CA ASN A 75 -14.06 9.73 -24.50
C ASN A 75 -15.37 10.09 -25.22
N LYS A 76 -16.06 9.10 -25.81
CA LYS A 76 -17.28 9.28 -26.59
C LYS A 76 -18.31 8.23 -26.16
N LYS A 77 -19.15 8.61 -25.18
CA LYS A 77 -20.20 7.74 -24.65
C LYS A 77 -21.36 7.66 -25.61
N SER A 78 -21.78 6.45 -25.93
CA SER A 78 -22.96 6.14 -26.73
C SER A 78 -23.88 5.19 -25.92
N TYR A 79 -25.10 4.99 -26.40
CA TYR A 79 -26.17 4.32 -25.65
C TYR A 79 -27.06 3.53 -26.60
N PRO A 80 -27.78 2.49 -26.15
CA PRO A 80 -28.71 1.76 -27.01
C PRO A 80 -29.72 2.71 -27.67
N GLN A 81 -29.89 2.59 -29.00
CA GLN A 81 -30.77 3.46 -29.79
C GLN A 81 -31.66 2.64 -30.71
N VAL A 82 -32.92 3.06 -30.83
CA VAL A 82 -33.89 2.51 -31.79
C VAL A 82 -34.50 3.62 -32.63
N LYS A 83 -35.00 3.25 -33.80
CA LYS A 83 -35.70 4.13 -34.72
C LYS A 83 -37.03 3.51 -35.15
N ILE A 84 -38.09 4.31 -35.15
CA ILE A 84 -39.34 3.95 -35.80
C ILE A 84 -39.23 4.36 -37.28
N CYS A 85 -39.34 3.38 -38.18
CA CYS A 85 -39.29 3.55 -39.62
C CYS A 85 -40.70 3.47 -40.21
N ASN A 86 -40.89 4.09 -41.38
CA ASN A 86 -42.19 4.18 -42.08
C ASN A 86 -43.35 4.78 -41.26
N TYR A 87 -43.03 5.63 -40.28
CA TYR A 87 -43.98 6.39 -39.48
C TYR A 87 -43.39 7.76 -39.12
N VAL A 88 -44.23 8.79 -39.04
CA VAL A 88 -43.88 10.10 -38.46
C VAL A 88 -45.07 10.57 -37.63
N GLY A 89 -44.86 10.70 -36.32
CA GLY A 89 -45.90 11.10 -35.37
C GLY A 89 -45.51 10.75 -33.94
N PRO A 90 -46.32 11.10 -32.93
CA PRO A 90 -46.04 10.70 -31.56
C PRO A 90 -46.14 9.17 -31.44
N ALA A 91 -45.21 8.54 -30.73
CA ALA A 91 -45.25 7.12 -30.42
C ALA A 91 -44.71 6.85 -29.01
N LYS A 92 -45.07 5.71 -28.43
CA LYS A 92 -44.58 5.26 -27.13
C LYS A 92 -43.69 4.04 -27.33
N VAL A 93 -42.42 4.09 -26.94
CA VAL A 93 -41.50 2.95 -26.97
C VAL A 93 -41.27 2.46 -25.55
N ILE A 94 -41.49 1.17 -25.32
CA ILE A 94 -41.12 0.50 -24.07
C ILE A 94 -39.90 -0.39 -24.26
N VAL A 95 -39.15 -0.60 -23.19
CA VAL A 95 -38.04 -1.56 -23.10
C VAL A 95 -38.31 -2.50 -21.93
N GLN A 96 -38.24 -3.81 -22.20
CA GLN A 96 -38.40 -4.88 -21.22
C GLN A 96 -37.15 -5.77 -21.22
N LEU A 97 -36.82 -6.39 -20.08
CA LEU A 97 -35.78 -7.41 -20.02
C LEU A 97 -36.36 -8.78 -20.34
N VAL A 98 -35.70 -9.50 -21.25
CA VAL A 98 -36.11 -10.84 -21.70
C VAL A 98 -34.95 -11.83 -21.65
N THR A 99 -35.27 -13.12 -21.60
CA THR A 99 -34.30 -14.21 -21.52
C THR A 99 -33.45 -14.37 -22.79
N ASN A 100 -32.26 -14.94 -22.66
CA ASN A 100 -31.42 -15.36 -23.79
C ASN A 100 -31.70 -16.80 -24.27
N GLY A 101 -32.86 -17.35 -23.93
CA GLY A 101 -33.23 -18.72 -24.30
C GLY A 101 -33.68 -18.89 -25.75
N LYS A 102 -33.84 -20.15 -26.17
CA LYS A 102 -34.47 -20.53 -27.45
C LYS A 102 -35.89 -19.97 -27.57
N ASN A 103 -36.63 -19.97 -26.46
CA ASN A 103 -37.91 -19.29 -26.32
C ASN A 103 -37.67 -18.00 -25.52
N ILE A 104 -38.26 -16.89 -25.99
CA ILE A 104 -38.08 -15.57 -25.38
C ILE A 104 -39.16 -15.40 -24.29
N HIS A 105 -38.72 -15.23 -23.06
CA HIS A 105 -39.59 -15.06 -21.89
C HIS A 105 -39.24 -13.78 -21.14
N LEU A 106 -40.13 -13.30 -20.27
CA LEU A 106 -39.85 -12.17 -19.38
C LEU A 106 -38.71 -12.54 -18.41
N HIS A 107 -37.71 -11.66 -18.25
CA HIS A 107 -36.61 -11.90 -17.30
C HIS A 107 -36.95 -11.40 -15.89
N ALA A 108 -36.43 -12.06 -14.85
CA ALA A 108 -36.69 -11.65 -13.46
C ALA A 108 -36.00 -10.33 -13.07
N HIS A 109 -34.88 -9.98 -13.70
CA HIS A 109 -34.19 -8.69 -13.48
C HIS A 109 -35.04 -7.50 -13.94
N SER A 110 -34.76 -6.33 -13.37
CA SER A 110 -35.54 -5.11 -13.61
C SER A 110 -34.69 -4.03 -14.25
N LEU A 111 -35.22 -3.28 -15.23
CA LEU A 111 -34.60 -2.02 -15.65
C LEU A 111 -34.85 -0.95 -14.60
N VAL A 112 -33.80 -0.21 -14.26
CA VAL A 112 -33.84 0.93 -13.35
C VAL A 112 -33.20 2.14 -14.01
N GLY A 113 -33.51 3.35 -13.54
CA GLY A 113 -32.95 4.59 -14.08
C GLY A 113 -34.00 5.51 -14.67
N LYS A 114 -33.59 6.34 -15.64
CA LYS A 114 -34.46 7.40 -16.16
C LYS A 114 -35.61 6.81 -16.97
N HIS A 115 -36.85 7.21 -16.65
CA HIS A 115 -38.08 6.71 -17.28
C HIS A 115 -38.33 5.19 -17.07
N CYS A 116 -37.73 4.58 -16.05
CA CYS A 116 -38.00 3.21 -15.63
C CYS A 116 -38.97 3.17 -14.44
N GLU A 117 -40.03 2.39 -14.59
CA GLU A 117 -41.02 2.08 -13.54
C GLU A 117 -41.29 0.57 -13.63
N ASP A 118 -41.39 -0.11 -12.49
CA ASP A 118 -41.64 -1.56 -12.40
C ASP A 118 -40.81 -2.39 -13.39
N GLY A 119 -39.51 -2.10 -13.50
CA GLY A 119 -38.59 -2.83 -14.36
C GLY A 119 -38.75 -2.60 -15.87
N VAL A 120 -39.67 -1.73 -16.30
CA VAL A 120 -39.95 -1.38 -17.70
C VAL A 120 -39.53 0.07 -17.96
N CYS A 121 -38.69 0.31 -18.96
CA CYS A 121 -38.43 1.68 -19.41
C CYS A 121 -39.52 2.13 -20.38
N THR A 122 -40.06 3.35 -20.23
CA THR A 122 -41.12 3.89 -21.09
C THR A 122 -40.75 5.30 -21.57
N VAL A 123 -40.51 5.47 -22.87
CA VAL A 123 -40.12 6.75 -23.48
C VAL A 123 -41.06 7.11 -24.62
N THR A 124 -41.42 8.38 -24.75
CA THR A 124 -42.20 8.91 -25.88
C THR A 124 -41.26 9.40 -26.99
N ALA A 125 -41.46 8.92 -28.21
CA ALA A 125 -40.82 9.46 -29.41
C ALA A 125 -41.49 10.79 -29.78
N GLY A 126 -40.68 11.82 -30.03
CA GLY A 126 -41.18 13.15 -30.37
C GLY A 126 -41.79 13.19 -31.77
N PRO A 127 -42.76 14.07 -32.07
CA PRO A 127 -43.51 14.04 -33.33
C PRO A 127 -42.67 14.29 -34.61
N LYS A 128 -41.41 14.72 -34.46
CA LYS A 128 -40.43 14.90 -35.55
C LYS A 128 -39.20 14.00 -35.42
N ASP A 129 -38.98 13.40 -34.26
CA ASP A 129 -37.80 12.59 -33.98
C ASP A 129 -38.23 11.16 -33.66
N MET A 130 -38.07 10.30 -34.67
CA MET A 130 -38.39 8.87 -34.56
C MET A 130 -37.25 8.06 -33.95
N VAL A 131 -36.11 8.68 -33.59
CA VAL A 131 -34.99 8.04 -32.92
C VAL A 131 -35.14 8.20 -31.41
N VAL A 132 -35.01 7.10 -30.68
CA VAL A 132 -35.10 7.05 -29.22
C VAL A 132 -33.84 6.42 -28.67
N GLY A 133 -33.06 7.18 -27.90
CA GLY A 133 -31.85 6.73 -27.20
C GLY A 133 -32.07 6.51 -25.71
N PHE A 134 -31.60 5.38 -25.20
CA PHE A 134 -31.83 4.95 -23.81
C PHE A 134 -30.59 5.15 -22.92
N ALA A 135 -30.26 6.41 -22.65
CA ALA A 135 -29.25 6.74 -21.65
C ALA A 135 -29.72 6.41 -20.22
N ASN A 136 -28.77 6.06 -19.34
CA ASN A 136 -28.99 5.79 -17.91
C ASN A 136 -29.89 4.58 -17.59
N LEU A 137 -29.94 3.55 -18.45
CA LEU A 137 -30.51 2.23 -18.08
C LEU A 137 -29.56 1.45 -17.17
N GLY A 138 -30.01 1.06 -15.98
CA GLY A 138 -29.36 0.08 -15.12
C GLY A 138 -30.09 -1.26 -15.12
N ILE A 139 -29.37 -2.36 -14.84
CA ILE A 139 -29.95 -3.70 -14.70
C ILE A 139 -29.85 -4.12 -13.23
N LEU A 140 -31.01 -4.25 -12.59
CA LEU A 140 -31.15 -4.64 -11.19
C LEU A 140 -31.14 -6.17 -11.08
N HIS A 141 -30.07 -6.70 -10.47
CA HIS A 141 -29.90 -8.13 -10.22
C HIS A 141 -30.81 -8.58 -9.08
N VAL A 142 -31.61 -9.62 -9.34
CA VAL A 142 -32.49 -10.25 -8.34
C VAL A 142 -31.75 -11.39 -7.66
N THR A 143 -31.96 -11.57 -6.35
CA THR A 143 -31.33 -12.68 -5.62
C THR A 143 -31.99 -14.01 -5.99
N LYS A 144 -31.22 -15.10 -6.05
CA LYS A 144 -31.73 -16.44 -6.43
C LYS A 144 -32.97 -16.88 -5.60
N LYS A 145 -33.10 -16.40 -4.36
CA LYS A 145 -34.26 -16.66 -3.48
C LYS A 145 -35.55 -15.94 -3.92
N LYS A 146 -35.45 -14.77 -4.57
CA LYS A 146 -36.60 -13.91 -4.94
C LYS A 146 -37.01 -14.00 -6.42
N VAL A 147 -36.36 -14.86 -7.22
CA VAL A 147 -36.60 -14.97 -8.66
C VAL A 147 -38.06 -15.29 -8.96
N PHE A 148 -38.65 -16.27 -8.26
CA PHE A 148 -40.03 -16.69 -8.46
C PHE A 148 -41.04 -15.55 -8.18
N GLU A 149 -41.00 -14.97 -6.97
CA GLU A 149 -41.88 -13.88 -6.55
C GLU A 149 -41.78 -12.66 -7.49
N THR A 150 -40.56 -12.30 -7.90
CA THR A 150 -40.33 -11.16 -8.79
C THR A 150 -40.82 -11.46 -10.21
N LEU A 151 -40.65 -12.69 -10.71
CA LEU A 151 -41.11 -13.09 -12.02
C LEU A 151 -42.64 -13.15 -12.10
N GLU A 152 -43.31 -13.69 -11.08
CA GLU A 152 -44.77 -13.72 -10.99
C GLU A 152 -45.36 -12.29 -10.97
N ALA A 153 -44.75 -11.37 -10.22
CA ALA A 153 -45.11 -9.95 -10.23
C ALA A 153 -44.91 -9.31 -11.62
N ARG A 154 -43.73 -9.49 -12.24
CA ARG A 154 -43.42 -8.98 -13.60
C ARG A 154 -44.44 -9.45 -14.64
N MET A 155 -44.77 -10.74 -14.62
CA MET A 155 -45.77 -11.32 -15.52
C MET A 155 -47.16 -10.74 -15.28
N THR A 156 -47.55 -10.58 -14.01
CA THR A 156 -48.84 -9.98 -13.61
C THR A 156 -48.95 -8.54 -14.13
N GLU A 157 -47.94 -7.70 -13.91
CA GLU A 157 -47.88 -6.33 -14.41
C GLU A 157 -47.91 -6.27 -15.95
N ALA A 158 -47.16 -7.14 -16.63
CA ALA A 158 -47.18 -7.22 -18.09
C ALA A 158 -48.56 -7.59 -18.64
N CYS A 159 -49.28 -8.50 -17.98
CA CYS A 159 -50.65 -8.88 -18.32
C CYS A 159 -51.67 -7.74 -18.08
N ILE A 160 -51.54 -6.98 -16.99
CA ILE A 160 -52.39 -5.81 -16.69
C ILE A 160 -52.13 -4.66 -17.68
N ARG A 161 -50.86 -4.35 -17.95
CA ARG A 161 -50.45 -3.27 -18.88
C ARG A 161 -50.57 -3.65 -20.36
N GLY A 162 -50.78 -4.93 -20.69
CA GLY A 162 -50.88 -5.45 -22.06
C GLY A 162 -49.54 -5.51 -22.82
N TYR A 163 -48.41 -5.64 -22.10
CA TYR A 163 -47.06 -5.56 -22.66
C TYR A 163 -46.52 -6.93 -23.08
N ASN A 164 -46.92 -7.36 -24.29
CA ASN A 164 -46.55 -8.64 -24.90
C ASN A 164 -46.90 -9.93 -24.10
N PRO A 165 -48.06 -10.07 -23.41
CA PRO A 165 -48.30 -11.22 -22.52
C PRO A 165 -48.29 -12.58 -23.23
N GLY A 166 -48.89 -12.63 -24.43
CA GLY A 166 -48.93 -13.84 -25.25
C GLY A 166 -47.56 -14.34 -25.74
N LEU A 167 -46.55 -13.47 -25.75
CA LEU A 167 -45.20 -13.77 -26.21
C LEU A 167 -44.24 -14.03 -25.03
N LEU A 168 -44.37 -13.27 -23.94
CA LEU A 168 -43.43 -13.30 -22.80
C LEU A 168 -43.88 -14.17 -21.62
N VAL A 169 -45.18 -14.46 -21.50
CA VAL A 169 -45.77 -15.19 -20.36
C VAL A 169 -46.28 -16.56 -20.81
N HIS A 170 -47.37 -16.59 -21.60
CA HIS A 170 -48.00 -17.82 -22.08
C HIS A 170 -48.89 -17.53 -23.29
N SER A 171 -48.91 -18.42 -24.28
CA SER A 171 -49.68 -18.26 -25.54
C SER A 171 -51.16 -17.93 -25.31
N ASP A 172 -51.79 -18.59 -24.35
CA ASP A 172 -53.21 -18.42 -24.00
C ASP A 172 -53.56 -16.99 -23.57
N LEU A 173 -52.58 -16.19 -23.14
CA LEU A 173 -52.78 -14.80 -22.69
C LEU A 173 -52.63 -13.77 -23.83
N ALA A 174 -52.51 -14.21 -25.10
CA ALA A 174 -52.31 -13.32 -26.26
C ALA A 174 -53.47 -12.35 -26.54
N TYR A 175 -54.66 -12.59 -25.99
CA TYR A 175 -55.80 -11.67 -26.07
C TYR A 175 -55.68 -10.46 -25.12
N LEU A 176 -54.75 -10.50 -24.16
CA LEU A 176 -54.45 -9.37 -23.26
C LEU A 176 -53.54 -8.37 -23.99
N GLN A 177 -54.16 -7.41 -24.68
CA GLN A 177 -53.47 -6.31 -25.37
C GLN A 177 -53.62 -4.99 -24.61
N ALA A 178 -52.77 -4.02 -24.93
CA ALA A 178 -52.80 -2.70 -24.32
C ALA A 178 -54.06 -1.93 -24.74
N GLU A 179 -54.96 -1.67 -23.80
CA GLU A 179 -56.17 -0.86 -23.98
C GLU A 179 -55.98 0.53 -23.36
N GLY A 180 -56.68 1.54 -23.90
CA GLY A 180 -56.54 2.95 -23.49
C GLY A 180 -57.14 3.33 -22.12
N GLY A 181 -57.51 2.35 -21.28
CA GLY A 181 -58.10 2.56 -19.96
C GLY A 181 -57.31 1.82 -18.88
N GLY A 182 -57.02 2.49 -17.76
CA GLY A 182 -56.21 1.95 -16.67
C GLY A 182 -56.82 0.75 -15.95
N ASP A 183 -55.94 -0.08 -15.40
CA ASP A 183 -56.20 -1.17 -14.44
C ASP A 183 -57.22 -2.24 -14.85
N ARG A 184 -56.85 -3.03 -15.86
CA ARG A 184 -57.50 -4.31 -16.16
C ARG A 184 -57.38 -5.26 -14.95
N GLN A 185 -58.51 -5.70 -14.41
CA GLN A 185 -58.54 -6.76 -13.40
C GLN A 185 -58.32 -8.14 -14.03
N LEU A 186 -57.32 -8.87 -13.53
CA LEU A 186 -57.07 -10.25 -13.93
C LEU A 186 -58.05 -11.21 -13.25
N THR A 187 -58.64 -12.11 -14.04
CA THR A 187 -59.42 -13.26 -13.58
C THR A 187 -58.55 -14.28 -12.86
N ASP A 188 -59.15 -15.12 -12.03
CA ASP A 188 -58.40 -16.13 -11.29
C ASP A 188 -57.78 -17.21 -12.21
N ARG A 189 -58.37 -17.46 -13.38
CA ARG A 189 -57.78 -18.31 -14.43
C ARG A 189 -56.50 -17.69 -15.01
N GLU A 190 -56.48 -16.37 -15.25
CA GLU A 190 -55.28 -15.70 -15.77
C GLU A 190 -54.15 -15.70 -14.71
N LYS A 191 -54.47 -15.45 -13.43
CA LYS A 191 -53.52 -15.56 -12.32
C LYS A 191 -52.94 -16.97 -12.19
N GLU A 192 -53.76 -18.00 -12.38
CA GLU A 192 -53.31 -19.40 -12.36
C GLU A 192 -52.31 -19.69 -13.49
N ILE A 193 -52.59 -19.23 -14.72
CA ILE A 193 -51.68 -19.40 -15.87
C ILE A 193 -50.36 -18.65 -15.63
N ILE A 194 -50.41 -17.42 -15.13
CA ILE A 194 -49.23 -16.61 -14.78
C ILE A 194 -48.34 -17.34 -13.77
N ARG A 195 -48.93 -17.85 -12.68
CA ARG A 195 -48.20 -18.56 -11.63
C ARG A 195 -47.58 -19.87 -12.12
N GLN A 196 -48.29 -20.64 -12.95
CA GLN A 196 -47.75 -21.85 -13.56
C GLN A 196 -46.57 -21.55 -14.50
N ALA A 197 -46.68 -20.50 -15.32
CA ALA A 197 -45.59 -20.03 -16.17
C ALA A 197 -44.37 -19.58 -15.33
N ALA A 198 -44.59 -18.82 -14.25
CA ALA A 198 -43.54 -18.37 -13.34
C ALA A 198 -42.80 -19.55 -12.68
N VAL A 199 -43.50 -20.58 -12.20
CA VAL A 199 -42.89 -21.79 -11.61
C VAL A 199 -41.99 -22.52 -12.63
N GLN A 200 -42.43 -22.64 -13.89
CA GLN A 200 -41.64 -23.32 -14.91
C GLN A 200 -40.43 -22.49 -15.35
N GLN A 201 -40.65 -21.23 -15.74
CA GLN A 201 -39.59 -20.36 -16.27
C GLN A 201 -38.52 -20.00 -15.22
N THR A 202 -38.86 -19.98 -13.93
CA THR A 202 -37.86 -19.79 -12.84
C THR A 202 -36.76 -20.85 -12.86
N LYS A 203 -37.04 -22.08 -13.31
CA LYS A 203 -36.05 -23.19 -13.36
C LYS A 203 -35.05 -23.04 -14.50
N GLU A 204 -35.45 -22.37 -15.57
CA GLU A 204 -34.68 -22.15 -16.80
C GLU A 204 -34.01 -20.77 -16.84
N MET A 205 -34.18 -19.96 -15.79
CA MET A 205 -33.72 -18.57 -15.71
C MET A 205 -32.21 -18.48 -15.46
N ASP A 206 -31.46 -18.02 -16.46
CA ASP A 206 -30.04 -17.66 -16.31
C ASP A 206 -29.90 -16.19 -15.87
N LEU A 207 -29.52 -15.99 -14.61
CA LEU A 207 -29.34 -14.65 -14.04
C LEU A 207 -28.08 -13.92 -14.56
N SER A 208 -27.18 -14.61 -15.28
CA SER A 208 -25.94 -14.02 -15.81
C SER A 208 -26.09 -13.30 -17.15
N VAL A 209 -27.22 -13.47 -17.85
CA VAL A 209 -27.43 -12.93 -19.20
C VAL A 209 -28.87 -12.44 -19.43
N VAL A 210 -29.01 -11.29 -20.07
CA VAL A 210 -30.31 -10.70 -20.43
C VAL A 210 -30.30 -10.17 -21.86
N ARG A 211 -31.48 -9.90 -22.43
CA ARG A 211 -31.65 -9.11 -23.66
C ARG A 211 -32.64 -7.99 -23.42
N LEU A 212 -32.52 -6.89 -24.18
CA LEU A 212 -33.53 -5.83 -24.23
C LEU A 212 -34.55 -6.18 -25.32
N MET A 213 -35.83 -6.14 -24.98
CA MET A 213 -36.92 -6.17 -25.96
C MET A 213 -37.52 -4.76 -26.07
N PHE A 214 -37.41 -4.16 -27.26
CA PHE A 214 -38.02 -2.89 -27.59
C PHE A 214 -39.40 -3.15 -28.22
N THR A 215 -40.42 -2.39 -27.82
CA THR A 215 -41.76 -2.46 -28.42
C THR A 215 -42.32 -1.05 -28.58
N ALA A 216 -42.69 -0.68 -29.80
CA ALA A 216 -43.31 0.60 -30.09
C ALA A 216 -44.83 0.48 -30.18
N PHE A 217 -45.54 1.46 -29.65
CA PHE A 217 -46.99 1.62 -29.71
C PHE A 217 -47.32 2.94 -30.40
N LEU A 218 -48.11 2.86 -31.47
CA LEU A 218 -48.65 4.00 -32.18
C LEU A 218 -50.00 4.43 -31.58
N PRO A 219 -50.40 5.70 -31.70
CA PRO A 219 -51.71 6.17 -31.26
C PRO A 219 -52.83 5.56 -32.09
N ASP A 220 -53.95 5.25 -31.44
CA ASP A 220 -55.23 4.92 -32.05
C ASP A 220 -56.10 6.17 -32.30
N SER A 221 -57.35 5.95 -32.73
CA SER A 221 -58.33 7.02 -32.99
C SER A 221 -58.75 7.83 -31.75
N THR A 222 -58.43 7.37 -30.54
CA THR A 222 -58.65 8.12 -29.29
C THR A 222 -57.41 8.91 -28.85
N GLY A 223 -56.28 8.72 -29.53
CA GLY A 223 -54.96 9.24 -29.10
C GLY A 223 -54.23 8.32 -28.12
N SER A 224 -54.80 7.16 -27.77
CA SER A 224 -54.20 6.20 -26.84
C SER A 224 -53.15 5.34 -27.55
N PHE A 225 -52.00 5.09 -26.92
CA PHE A 225 -50.91 4.30 -27.51
C PHE A 225 -51.16 2.80 -27.39
N THR A 226 -52.07 2.27 -28.22
CA THR A 226 -52.53 0.86 -28.19
C THR A 226 -52.04 0.05 -29.39
N ARG A 227 -51.78 0.68 -30.54
CA ARG A 227 -51.36 -0.01 -31.77
C ARG A 227 -49.91 -0.47 -31.71
N ARG A 228 -49.70 -1.69 -31.22
CA ARG A 228 -48.39 -2.35 -31.11
C ARG A 228 -47.72 -2.60 -32.48
N LEU A 229 -46.44 -2.27 -32.62
CA LEU A 229 -45.54 -2.72 -33.70
C LEU A 229 -44.81 -4.02 -33.31
N GLU A 230 -44.20 -4.69 -34.28
CA GLU A 230 -43.49 -5.93 -33.96
C GLU A 230 -42.26 -5.69 -33.07
N PRO A 231 -42.06 -6.45 -31.98
CA PRO A 231 -40.99 -6.19 -31.03
C PRO A 231 -39.64 -6.56 -31.63
N VAL A 232 -38.60 -5.82 -31.27
CA VAL A 232 -37.22 -6.10 -31.68
C VAL A 232 -36.39 -6.40 -30.45
N VAL A 233 -35.61 -7.47 -30.50
CA VAL A 233 -34.78 -7.94 -29.38
C VAL A 233 -33.32 -7.64 -29.69
N SER A 234 -32.60 -7.12 -28.68
CA SER A 234 -31.18 -6.78 -28.79
C SER A 234 -30.27 -7.99 -28.74
N ASP A 235 -28.98 -7.75 -28.95
CA ASP A 235 -27.91 -8.66 -28.56
C ASP A 235 -27.96 -9.00 -27.06
N ALA A 236 -27.32 -10.10 -26.68
CA ALA A 236 -27.16 -10.54 -25.30
C ALA A 236 -26.24 -9.61 -24.50
N ILE A 237 -26.66 -9.25 -23.30
CA ILE A 237 -25.90 -8.49 -22.32
C ILE A 237 -25.54 -9.45 -21.19
N TYR A 238 -24.24 -9.65 -20.97
CA TYR A 238 -23.73 -10.54 -19.94
C TYR A 238 -23.20 -9.75 -18.73
N ASP A 239 -23.46 -10.25 -17.52
CA ASP A 239 -22.95 -9.63 -16.30
C ASP A 239 -21.44 -9.84 -16.16
N SER A 240 -20.69 -8.74 -16.16
CA SER A 240 -19.24 -8.74 -15.89
C SER A 240 -18.84 -9.31 -14.52
N LYS A 241 -19.78 -9.47 -13.58
CA LYS A 241 -19.54 -10.18 -12.31
C LYS A 241 -19.78 -11.69 -12.38
N ALA A 242 -20.41 -12.21 -13.43
CA ALA A 242 -20.58 -13.65 -13.61
C ALA A 242 -19.24 -14.31 -14.02
N PRO A 243 -18.82 -15.44 -13.38
CA PRO A 243 -17.51 -16.05 -13.66
C PRO A 243 -17.30 -16.53 -15.11
N ASN A 244 -18.39 -16.87 -15.80
CA ASN A 244 -18.45 -17.27 -17.21
C ASN A 244 -18.53 -16.08 -18.19
N ALA A 245 -18.64 -14.85 -17.70
CA ALA A 245 -18.74 -13.65 -18.53
C ALA A 245 -17.86 -12.47 -18.04
N SER A 246 -16.91 -12.74 -17.15
CA SER A 246 -15.88 -11.77 -16.76
C SER A 246 -15.13 -11.27 -17.99
N ASN A 247 -14.78 -9.98 -18.01
CA ASN A 247 -13.85 -9.47 -19.01
C ASN A 247 -12.47 -10.10 -18.75
N LEU A 248 -11.88 -10.73 -19.76
CA LEU A 248 -10.55 -11.29 -19.65
C LEU A 248 -9.52 -10.16 -19.73
N LYS A 249 -8.51 -10.18 -18.85
CA LYS A 249 -7.45 -9.19 -18.83
C LYS A 249 -6.15 -9.77 -18.26
N ILE A 250 -5.06 -9.58 -18.99
CA ILE A 250 -3.71 -9.83 -18.46
C ILE A 250 -3.27 -8.59 -17.67
N VAL A 251 -3.09 -8.73 -16.36
CA VAL A 251 -2.64 -7.65 -15.47
C VAL A 251 -1.13 -7.46 -15.61
N ARG A 252 -0.35 -8.52 -15.38
CA ARG A 252 1.12 -8.53 -15.45
C ARG A 252 1.61 -9.91 -15.89
N MET A 253 2.78 -9.97 -16.52
CA MET A 253 3.55 -11.18 -16.78
C MET A 253 4.95 -10.94 -16.19
N ASP A 254 5.59 -11.98 -15.66
CA ASP A 254 6.97 -11.93 -15.16
C ASP A 254 7.99 -11.80 -16.31
N ARG A 255 7.78 -12.54 -17.39
CA ARG A 255 8.57 -12.51 -18.62
C ARG A 255 7.73 -12.05 -19.80
N THR A 256 8.28 -11.15 -20.61
CA THR A 256 7.71 -10.67 -21.88
C THR A 256 8.58 -11.04 -23.08
N ALA A 257 9.53 -11.94 -22.89
CA ALA A 257 10.37 -12.51 -23.94
C ALA A 257 10.70 -13.97 -23.61
N GLY A 258 10.99 -14.78 -24.63
CA GLY A 258 11.33 -16.19 -24.47
C GLY A 258 12.05 -16.81 -25.67
N CYS A 259 12.69 -17.96 -25.48
CA CYS A 259 13.42 -18.67 -26.52
C CYS A 259 12.45 -19.31 -27.53
N VAL A 260 12.78 -19.24 -28.82
CA VAL A 260 12.02 -19.86 -29.93
C VAL A 260 11.76 -21.36 -29.78
N THR A 261 12.54 -22.06 -28.95
CA THR A 261 12.32 -23.47 -28.61
C THR A 261 11.02 -23.70 -27.81
N GLY A 262 10.51 -22.68 -27.12
CA GLY A 262 9.47 -22.79 -26.12
C GLY A 262 9.94 -23.52 -24.85
N GLY A 263 9.00 -23.83 -23.97
CA GLY A 263 9.21 -24.59 -22.74
C GLY A 263 9.62 -23.77 -21.51
N GLU A 264 9.86 -22.47 -21.65
CA GLU A 264 10.11 -21.57 -20.52
C GLU A 264 8.84 -21.28 -19.74
N GLU A 265 8.95 -21.30 -18.42
CA GLU A 265 7.85 -21.03 -17.47
C GLU A 265 7.61 -19.53 -17.29
N ILE A 266 6.34 -19.14 -17.25
CA ILE A 266 5.85 -17.76 -17.13
C ILE A 266 4.75 -17.71 -16.08
N TYR A 267 4.86 -16.74 -15.18
CA TYR A 267 3.84 -16.37 -14.19
C TYR A 267 2.99 -15.22 -14.74
N LEU A 268 1.75 -15.52 -15.12
CA LEU A 268 0.79 -14.55 -15.63
C LEU A 268 -0.26 -14.21 -14.57
N LEU A 269 -0.34 -12.94 -14.18
CA LEU A 269 -1.39 -12.40 -13.33
C LEU A 269 -2.55 -11.87 -14.18
N CYS A 270 -3.78 -12.27 -13.86
CA CYS A 270 -4.98 -11.95 -14.62
C CYS A 270 -6.16 -11.54 -13.74
N ASP A 271 -7.16 -10.89 -14.36
CA ASP A 271 -8.49 -10.80 -13.76
C ASP A 271 -9.16 -12.20 -13.68
N LYS A 272 -10.27 -12.32 -12.96
CA LYS A 272 -10.88 -13.60 -12.56
C LYS A 272 -11.20 -14.54 -13.74
N VAL A 273 -10.55 -15.70 -13.78
CA VAL A 273 -10.76 -16.78 -14.78
C VAL A 273 -11.32 -18.07 -14.16
N GLN A 274 -11.87 -18.95 -15.00
CA GLN A 274 -12.23 -20.32 -14.62
C GLN A 274 -11.13 -21.29 -15.08
N LYS A 275 -10.61 -22.12 -14.16
CA LYS A 275 -9.44 -22.98 -14.42
C LYS A 275 -9.63 -23.97 -15.58
N ASP A 276 -10.85 -24.47 -15.76
CA ASP A 276 -11.17 -25.48 -16.77
C ASP A 276 -11.45 -24.84 -18.15
N ASP A 277 -11.91 -23.57 -18.15
CA ASP A 277 -12.41 -22.82 -19.32
C ASP A 277 -11.45 -21.69 -19.76
N ILE A 278 -10.15 -21.84 -19.52
CA ILE A 278 -9.13 -20.84 -19.90
C ILE A 278 -8.00 -21.47 -20.71
N GLN A 279 -7.44 -20.70 -21.64
CA GLN A 279 -6.26 -21.01 -22.46
C GLN A 279 -5.49 -19.72 -22.75
N ILE A 280 -4.18 -19.81 -22.94
CA ILE A 280 -3.29 -18.69 -23.25
C ILE A 280 -2.87 -18.83 -24.70
N ARG A 281 -3.23 -17.88 -25.55
CA ARG A 281 -2.96 -17.90 -26.99
C ARG A 281 -1.82 -16.93 -27.32
N PHE A 282 -0.77 -17.46 -27.90
CA PHE A 282 0.29 -16.74 -28.59
C PHE A 282 -0.10 -16.67 -30.07
N TYR A 283 0.07 -15.52 -30.72
CA TYR A 283 -0.20 -15.39 -32.15
C TYR A 283 0.60 -14.29 -32.84
N GLU A 284 0.76 -14.43 -34.15
CA GLU A 284 1.41 -13.45 -35.03
C GLU A 284 0.58 -13.32 -36.32
N GLU A 285 0.34 -12.10 -36.77
CA GLU A 285 -0.38 -11.80 -38.02
C GLU A 285 0.64 -11.67 -39.16
N GLU A 286 0.55 -12.56 -40.15
CA GLU A 286 1.43 -12.56 -41.32
C GLU A 286 0.89 -11.62 -42.42
N GLU A 287 1.78 -11.02 -43.21
CA GLU A 287 1.43 -10.10 -44.33
C GLU A 287 0.51 -10.74 -45.39
N ASN A 288 0.43 -12.06 -45.44
CA ASN A 288 -0.43 -12.85 -46.32
C ASN A 288 -1.86 -13.04 -45.79
N GLY A 289 -2.19 -12.51 -44.61
CA GLY A 289 -3.47 -12.70 -43.92
C GLY A 289 -3.58 -14.01 -43.12
N GLY A 290 -2.53 -14.83 -43.12
CA GLY A 290 -2.38 -15.98 -42.23
C GLY A 290 -2.10 -15.53 -40.81
N VAL A 291 -2.51 -16.35 -39.83
CA VAL A 291 -2.22 -16.12 -38.41
C VAL A 291 -1.54 -17.36 -37.87
N TRP A 292 -0.28 -17.24 -37.45
CA TRP A 292 0.35 -18.28 -36.64
C TRP A 292 -0.29 -18.25 -35.25
N GLU A 293 -0.61 -19.41 -34.68
CA GLU A 293 -1.02 -19.52 -33.29
C GLU A 293 -0.32 -20.67 -32.56
N GLY A 294 -0.03 -20.43 -31.29
CA GLY A 294 0.48 -21.41 -30.33
C GLY A 294 -0.21 -21.24 -28.98
N PHE A 295 -0.27 -22.30 -28.19
CA PHE A 295 -0.93 -22.28 -26.88
C PHE A 295 0.08 -22.49 -25.76
N GLY A 296 -0.02 -21.68 -24.71
CA GLY A 296 0.72 -21.90 -23.47
C GLY A 296 0.31 -23.23 -22.84
N ASP A 297 1.29 -24.05 -22.47
CA ASP A 297 1.08 -25.37 -21.87
C ASP A 297 0.91 -25.23 -20.36
N PHE A 298 -0.26 -25.62 -19.86
CA PHE A 298 -0.59 -25.65 -18.43
C PHE A 298 -1.80 -26.55 -18.16
N SER A 299 -1.89 -27.01 -16.92
CA SER A 299 -2.99 -27.80 -16.38
C SER A 299 -3.97 -26.94 -15.57
N PRO A 300 -5.23 -27.39 -15.33
CA PRO A 300 -6.15 -26.67 -14.46
C PRO A 300 -5.67 -26.49 -13.00
N THR A 301 -4.65 -27.24 -12.58
CA THR A 301 -3.99 -27.07 -11.26
C THR A 301 -3.02 -25.89 -11.21
N ASP A 302 -2.49 -25.44 -12.35
CA ASP A 302 -1.54 -24.31 -12.43
C ASP A 302 -2.27 -22.94 -12.41
N VAL A 303 -3.61 -22.95 -12.43
CA VAL A 303 -4.46 -21.76 -12.31
C VAL A 303 -4.66 -21.41 -10.82
N HIS A 304 -3.69 -20.73 -10.25
CA HIS A 304 -3.69 -20.35 -8.84
C HIS A 304 -4.85 -19.38 -8.50
N ARG A 305 -5.79 -19.88 -7.69
CA ARG A 305 -6.92 -19.13 -7.06
C ARG A 305 -7.73 -18.24 -8.03
N GLN A 306 -7.82 -18.59 -9.31
CA GLN A 306 -8.52 -17.84 -10.38
C GLN A 306 -7.90 -16.49 -10.80
N PHE A 307 -6.73 -16.10 -10.28
CA PHE A 307 -6.10 -14.79 -10.54
C PHE A 307 -4.66 -14.86 -11.05
N ALA A 308 -4.05 -16.04 -11.06
CA ALA A 308 -2.78 -16.27 -11.72
C ALA A 308 -2.81 -17.60 -12.48
N ILE A 309 -2.00 -17.69 -13.53
CA ILE A 309 -1.75 -18.90 -14.31
C ILE A 309 -0.25 -19.04 -14.46
N VAL A 310 0.30 -20.17 -14.01
CA VAL A 310 1.66 -20.59 -14.35
C VAL A 310 1.56 -21.45 -15.61
N PHE A 311 2.38 -21.16 -16.63
CA PHE A 311 2.35 -21.90 -17.89
C PHE A 311 3.71 -21.91 -18.58
N LYS A 312 3.89 -22.84 -19.52
CA LYS A 312 5.09 -22.92 -20.36
C LYS A 312 4.84 -22.37 -21.75
N THR A 313 5.77 -21.55 -22.24
CA THR A 313 5.71 -20.94 -23.57
C THR A 313 5.58 -21.98 -24.69
N PRO A 314 4.72 -21.77 -25.70
CA PRO A 314 4.74 -22.60 -26.88
C PRO A 314 6.07 -22.45 -27.64
N LYS A 315 6.39 -23.45 -28.46
CA LYS A 315 7.46 -23.37 -29.45
C LYS A 315 7.05 -22.43 -30.59
N TYR A 316 7.95 -21.54 -31.01
CA TYR A 316 7.69 -20.62 -32.13
C TYR A 316 7.68 -21.34 -33.50
N LYS A 317 7.08 -20.71 -34.52
CA LYS A 317 6.87 -21.27 -35.88
C LYS A 317 8.16 -21.81 -36.50
N ASP A 318 9.26 -21.05 -36.42
CA ASP A 318 10.59 -21.47 -36.84
C ASP A 318 11.61 -21.31 -35.69
N VAL A 319 12.36 -22.36 -35.40
CA VAL A 319 13.39 -22.37 -34.36
C VAL A 319 14.70 -21.73 -34.85
N ASN A 320 14.86 -21.55 -36.16
CA ASN A 320 16.12 -21.15 -36.79
C ASN A 320 16.15 -19.67 -37.22
N ILE A 321 15.28 -18.83 -36.65
CA ILE A 321 15.33 -17.38 -36.88
C ILE A 321 16.68 -16.81 -36.41
N THR A 322 17.12 -15.73 -37.06
CA THR A 322 18.39 -15.03 -36.73
C THR A 322 18.18 -13.70 -36.03
N LYS A 323 16.95 -13.20 -36.02
CA LYS A 323 16.51 -11.96 -35.35
C LYS A 323 15.34 -12.29 -34.43
N PRO A 324 15.12 -11.54 -33.34
CA PRO A 324 13.93 -11.70 -32.52
C PRO A 324 12.63 -11.45 -33.31
N ALA A 325 11.58 -12.23 -33.02
CA ALA A 325 10.25 -12.10 -33.61
C ALA A 325 9.24 -11.62 -32.56
N SER A 326 8.42 -10.62 -32.90
CA SER A 326 7.43 -10.02 -31.99
C SER A 326 6.07 -10.65 -32.23
N VAL A 327 5.50 -11.25 -31.19
CA VAL A 327 4.18 -11.90 -31.21
C VAL A 327 3.28 -11.28 -30.16
N PHE A 328 2.00 -11.65 -30.15
CA PHE A 328 1.02 -11.22 -29.16
C PHE A 328 0.56 -12.38 -28.28
N VAL A 329 0.29 -12.09 -27.00
CA VAL A 329 -0.22 -13.03 -25.99
C VAL A 329 -1.56 -12.51 -25.48
N GLN A 330 -2.58 -13.35 -25.53
CA GLN A 330 -3.91 -13.05 -25.00
C GLN A 330 -4.49 -14.24 -24.24
N LEU A 331 -5.29 -13.95 -23.22
CA LEU A 331 -6.19 -14.95 -22.64
C LEU A 331 -7.32 -15.20 -23.63
N ARG A 332 -7.75 -16.46 -23.77
CA ARG A 332 -8.95 -16.84 -24.52
C ARG A 332 -9.78 -17.81 -23.67
N ARG A 333 -11.08 -17.57 -23.51
CA ARG A 333 -12.01 -18.53 -22.87
C ARG A 333 -12.28 -19.67 -23.87
N LYS A 334 -12.52 -20.92 -23.42
CA LYS A 334 -12.74 -22.05 -24.34
C LYS A 334 -14.20 -22.14 -24.79
N SER A 335 -15.16 -21.77 -23.94
CA SER A 335 -16.60 -21.91 -24.17
C SER A 335 -17.19 -20.93 -25.19
N ASP A 336 -16.77 -19.66 -25.15
CA ASP A 336 -17.33 -18.57 -25.98
C ASP A 336 -16.28 -17.90 -26.89
N LEU A 337 -15.03 -18.35 -26.84
CA LEU A 337 -13.87 -17.78 -27.55
C LEU A 337 -13.59 -16.30 -27.25
N GLU A 338 -14.13 -15.75 -26.16
CA GLU A 338 -13.84 -14.38 -25.70
C GLU A 338 -12.33 -14.22 -25.44
N THR A 339 -11.77 -13.05 -25.75
CA THR A 339 -10.33 -12.77 -25.63
C THR A 339 -10.05 -11.57 -24.73
N SER A 340 -8.86 -11.53 -24.13
CA SER A 340 -8.35 -10.29 -23.52
C SER A 340 -7.71 -9.39 -24.57
N GLU A 341 -7.53 -8.11 -24.22
CA GLU A 341 -6.55 -7.24 -24.90
C GLU A 341 -5.19 -7.97 -25.04
N PRO A 342 -4.55 -7.94 -26.22
CA PRO A 342 -3.27 -8.61 -26.44
C PRO A 342 -2.11 -7.85 -25.76
N LYS A 343 -1.12 -8.60 -25.28
CA LYS A 343 0.17 -8.07 -24.82
C LYS A 343 1.31 -8.50 -25.74
N PRO A 344 2.30 -7.64 -26.01
CA PRO A 344 3.46 -8.01 -26.81
C PRO A 344 4.34 -9.02 -26.07
N PHE A 345 4.92 -9.96 -26.82
CA PHE A 345 5.89 -10.94 -26.35
C PHE A 345 6.98 -11.15 -27.41
N LEU A 346 8.24 -11.26 -27.00
CA LEU A 346 9.38 -11.31 -27.93
C LEU A 346 10.04 -12.70 -27.93
N TYR A 347 9.94 -13.43 -29.04
CA TYR A 347 10.72 -14.65 -29.24
C TYR A 347 12.16 -14.32 -29.67
N TYR A 348 13.16 -14.84 -28.96
CA TYR A 348 14.58 -14.68 -29.28
C TYR A 348 15.22 -16.00 -29.76
N PRO A 349 16.24 -15.94 -30.66
CA PRO A 349 16.83 -17.13 -31.25
C PRO A 349 17.60 -18.00 -30.26
N GLU A 350 17.63 -19.32 -30.50
CA GLU A 350 18.33 -20.29 -29.66
C GLU A 350 19.85 -20.05 -29.69
N ILE A 351 20.43 -19.57 -28.58
CA ILE A 351 21.88 -19.36 -28.46
C ILE A 351 22.58 -20.73 -28.34
N LYS A 352 22.90 -21.32 -29.50
CA LYS A 352 23.64 -22.58 -29.63
C LYS A 352 25.12 -22.38 -29.32
N ASP A 353 25.43 -22.10 -28.07
CA ASP A 353 26.80 -21.90 -27.60
C ASP A 353 27.55 -23.23 -27.43
N LYS A 354 27.70 -23.95 -28.55
CA LYS A 354 28.51 -25.17 -28.63
C LYS A 354 29.96 -24.90 -28.28
N GLU A 355 30.44 -23.67 -28.48
CA GLU A 355 31.84 -23.30 -28.27
C GLU A 355 32.13 -23.06 -26.79
N GLU A 356 31.30 -22.29 -26.06
CA GLU A 356 31.43 -22.11 -24.60
C GLU A 356 31.20 -23.42 -23.84
N VAL A 357 30.24 -24.25 -24.28
CA VAL A 357 30.01 -25.59 -23.69
C VAL A 357 31.20 -26.52 -23.94
N GLN A 358 31.83 -26.48 -25.12
CA GLN A 358 33.07 -27.22 -25.37
C GLN A 358 34.24 -26.67 -24.56
N ARG A 359 34.36 -25.34 -24.42
CA ARG A 359 35.41 -24.67 -23.63
C ARG A 359 35.30 -25.04 -22.13
N LYS A 360 34.09 -25.15 -21.59
CA LYS A 360 33.84 -25.66 -20.23
C LYS A 360 34.11 -27.16 -20.08
N ARG A 361 33.80 -27.99 -21.10
CA ARG A 361 34.11 -29.43 -21.10
C ARG A 361 35.58 -29.78 -21.35
N GLN A 362 36.37 -28.90 -21.96
CA GLN A 362 37.79 -29.10 -22.25
C GLN A 362 38.73 -28.73 -21.09
N LYS A 363 38.22 -28.21 -19.96
CA LYS A 363 39.00 -28.09 -18.71
C LYS A 363 39.23 -29.48 -18.09
N LEU A 364 40.13 -30.23 -18.72
CA LEU A 364 40.73 -31.45 -18.19
C LEU A 364 41.37 -31.17 -16.83
N MET A 365 41.19 -32.09 -15.89
CA MET A 365 41.88 -32.03 -14.61
C MET A 365 43.39 -32.00 -14.82
N PRO A 366 44.15 -31.13 -14.12
CA PRO A 366 45.60 -31.21 -14.11
C PRO A 366 46.04 -32.57 -13.56
N ASN A 367 46.83 -33.31 -14.33
CA ASN A 367 47.35 -34.60 -13.92
C ASN A 367 48.16 -34.49 -12.62
N PHE A 368 47.71 -35.16 -11.57
CA PHE A 368 48.61 -35.61 -10.51
C PHE A 368 49.39 -36.82 -11.03
N SER A 369 50.65 -36.59 -11.43
CA SER A 369 51.60 -37.66 -11.73
C SER A 369 52.87 -37.48 -10.92
N ASP A 370 52.99 -38.29 -9.87
CA ASP A 370 54.20 -38.80 -9.24
C ASP A 370 55.51 -37.99 -9.37
N SER A 371 55.83 -37.27 -8.30
CA SER A 371 57.23 -37.01 -7.92
C SER A 371 57.34 -36.83 -6.40
N PHE A 372 57.10 -37.93 -5.68
CA PHE A 372 57.46 -38.05 -4.27
C PHE A 372 58.99 -38.20 -4.16
N GLY A 373 59.69 -37.09 -3.94
CA GLY A 373 61.07 -37.02 -3.47
C GLY A 373 61.12 -36.15 -2.21
N GLY A 374 61.96 -36.51 -1.24
CA GLY A 374 62.04 -35.76 0.03
C GLY A 374 62.31 -34.27 -0.19
N GLY A 375 61.82 -33.35 0.65
CA GLY A 375 61.69 -33.44 2.11
C GLY A 375 62.35 -32.18 2.69
N SER A 376 61.96 -31.75 3.90
CA SER A 376 62.18 -30.40 4.46
C SER A 376 61.23 -29.33 3.86
N GLY A 377 60.70 -28.36 4.61
CA GLY A 377 60.81 -28.11 6.05
C GLY A 377 60.78 -26.62 6.42
N ALA A 378 59.57 -26.05 6.58
CA ALA A 378 59.23 -24.75 7.20
C ALA A 378 59.92 -23.45 6.70
N GLY A 379 59.13 -22.43 6.30
CA GLY A 379 59.66 -21.08 6.01
C GLY A 379 58.67 -20.03 5.44
N ALA A 380 57.95 -19.35 6.32
CA ALA A 380 57.31 -18.01 6.26
C ALA A 380 57.16 -17.16 4.96
N GLY A 381 56.02 -16.43 4.88
CA GLY A 381 55.98 -15.00 4.51
C GLY A 381 55.27 -14.59 3.19
N GLY A 382 54.44 -13.53 3.21
CA GLY A 382 53.71 -13.03 2.03
C GLY A 382 53.32 -11.52 2.07
N GLY A 383 52.45 -11.09 1.14
CA GLY A 383 51.93 -9.71 0.94
C GLY A 383 52.11 -9.20 -0.51
N GLY A 384 51.29 -8.33 -1.12
CA GLY A 384 50.03 -7.64 -0.78
C GLY A 384 49.48 -6.89 -2.04
N MET A 385 48.22 -6.39 -2.06
CA MET A 385 47.58 -5.78 -3.26
C MET A 385 46.71 -4.54 -2.98
N PHE A 386 46.24 -3.85 -4.04
CA PHE A 386 45.86 -2.42 -4.08
C PHE A 386 44.92 -2.04 -5.27
N GLY A 387 43.76 -1.37 -5.02
CA GLY A 387 43.22 -0.18 -5.75
C GLY A 387 42.21 -0.30 -6.89
N SER A 388 41.23 0.61 -7.11
CA SER A 388 40.60 1.72 -6.32
C SER A 388 39.39 2.38 -7.08
N GLY A 389 38.16 2.35 -6.53
CA GLY A 389 37.04 3.28 -6.76
C GLY A 389 36.02 3.11 -7.94
N GLY A 390 34.72 2.95 -7.63
CA GLY A 390 33.63 3.54 -8.44
C GLY A 390 32.22 2.91 -8.49
N GLY A 391 31.31 3.36 -7.60
CA GLY A 391 29.88 3.66 -7.89
C GLY A 391 28.87 2.56 -8.33
N GLY A 392 27.85 2.30 -7.49
CA GLY A 392 26.58 1.68 -7.93
C GLY A 392 25.72 1.09 -6.81
N GLY A 393 24.39 1.07 -7.00
CA GLY A 393 23.48 0.15 -6.28
C GLY A 393 22.69 0.71 -5.09
N SER A 394 21.61 1.45 -5.34
CA SER A 394 20.56 1.68 -4.33
C SER A 394 19.58 0.49 -4.34
N THR A 395 19.64 -0.37 -3.32
CA THR A 395 18.68 -1.47 -3.13
C THR A 395 17.56 -1.04 -2.19
N GLY A 396 16.32 -1.01 -2.70
CA GLY A 396 15.13 -0.71 -1.90
C GLY A 396 14.47 -1.97 -1.32
N SER A 397 14.17 -1.94 -0.02
CA SER A 397 13.34 -2.95 0.65
C SER A 397 11.93 -3.06 0.05
N PRO A 398 11.29 -4.25 0.08
CA PRO A 398 9.89 -4.41 -0.28
C PRO A 398 8.97 -4.07 0.92
N GLY A 399 8.17 -3.01 0.77
CA GLY A 399 7.02 -2.71 1.65
C GLY A 399 5.70 -3.27 1.09
N PRO A 400 4.72 -3.64 1.94
CA PRO A 400 3.42 -4.15 1.49
C PRO A 400 2.54 -3.02 0.90
N GLY A 401 1.74 -3.36 -0.11
CA GLY A 401 1.18 -2.35 -1.02
C GLY A 401 -0.21 -1.82 -0.68
N TYR A 402 -0.45 -0.55 -1.04
CA TYR A 402 -1.78 0.01 -1.31
C TYR A 402 -1.77 0.85 -2.60
N GLY A 403 -2.69 0.55 -3.52
CA GLY A 403 -3.41 1.56 -4.30
C GLY A 403 -2.73 2.32 -5.46
N TYR A 404 -3.12 1.92 -6.68
CA TYR A 404 -3.54 2.78 -7.81
C TYR A 404 -2.56 3.40 -8.83
N SER A 405 -3.01 3.25 -10.10
CA SER A 405 -2.91 4.18 -11.23
C SER A 405 -1.64 4.21 -12.09
N ASN A 406 -1.78 3.56 -13.25
CA ASN A 406 -0.87 3.43 -14.37
C ASN A 406 -0.85 4.68 -15.29
N TYR A 407 0.34 5.25 -15.53
CA TYR A 407 0.67 6.01 -16.75
C TYR A 407 2.00 5.50 -17.32
N GLY A 408 2.03 5.24 -18.63
CA GLY A 408 3.18 4.64 -19.30
C GLY A 408 4.10 5.69 -19.93
N PHE A 409 5.40 5.44 -19.88
CA PHE A 409 6.43 6.15 -20.65
C PHE A 409 6.72 5.42 -21.97
N PRO A 410 6.76 6.11 -23.12
CA PRO A 410 7.50 5.66 -24.29
C PRO A 410 8.97 6.14 -24.20
N PRO A 411 9.98 5.29 -24.46
CA PRO A 411 11.37 5.73 -24.55
C PRO A 411 11.70 6.21 -25.98
N TYR A 412 12.51 7.27 -26.11
CA TYR A 412 13.75 7.34 -26.91
C TYR A 412 14.30 8.77 -26.88
N GLY A 413 15.62 8.91 -26.78
CA GLY A 413 16.28 10.21 -26.59
C GLY A 413 16.54 11.02 -27.86
N GLY A 414 17.04 12.25 -27.69
CA GLY A 414 17.46 13.14 -28.78
C GLY A 414 17.57 14.60 -28.34
N ILE A 415 18.78 15.04 -28.00
CA ILE A 415 19.05 16.39 -27.48
C ILE A 415 19.16 17.38 -28.65
N THR A 416 18.29 18.40 -28.72
CA THR A 416 18.57 19.65 -29.45
C THR A 416 17.76 20.82 -28.90
N PHE A 417 18.44 21.93 -28.56
CA PHE A 417 17.84 23.21 -28.15
C PHE A 417 17.16 23.92 -29.34
N HIS A 418 16.00 24.54 -29.12
CA HIS A 418 15.61 25.83 -29.73
C HIS A 418 14.39 26.44 -29.01
N PRO A 419 14.41 27.73 -28.60
CA PRO A 419 13.26 28.40 -27.97
C PRO A 419 12.43 29.20 -28.99
N GLY A 420 11.10 29.29 -28.82
CA GLY A 420 10.30 30.24 -29.60
C GLY A 420 8.78 30.03 -29.70
N VAL A 421 8.04 30.60 -28.74
CA VAL A 421 6.72 31.29 -28.85
C VAL A 421 5.53 30.66 -29.63
N THR A 422 4.35 30.76 -28.99
CA THR A 422 2.97 30.90 -29.52
C THR A 422 1.97 29.72 -29.48
N LYS A 423 0.83 30.00 -28.79
CA LYS A 423 -0.57 29.69 -29.13
C LYS A 423 -1.08 28.23 -29.13
N SER A 424 -1.72 27.82 -28.02
CA SER A 424 -3.13 27.33 -28.04
C SER A 424 -3.71 27.10 -26.62
N ASN A 425 -4.93 27.62 -26.39
CA ASN A 425 -5.94 27.30 -25.35
C ASN A 425 -5.50 27.29 -23.86
N ALA A 426 -5.89 28.22 -22.98
CA ALA A 426 -7.24 28.75 -22.66
C ALA A 426 -8.15 27.75 -21.92
N GLY A 427 -8.32 27.98 -20.61
CA GLY A 427 -9.10 27.15 -19.68
C GLY A 427 -9.07 27.72 -18.25
N VAL A 428 -9.34 29.01 -18.12
CA VAL A 428 -9.27 29.75 -16.83
C VAL A 428 -10.57 29.58 -16.04
N THR A 429 -10.47 29.19 -14.78
CA THR A 429 -11.39 29.68 -13.73
C THR A 429 -10.64 30.09 -12.48
N HIS A 430 -10.95 31.30 -12.02
CA HIS A 430 -10.63 31.86 -10.71
C HIS A 430 -11.22 30.97 -9.56
N GLY A 431 -10.85 31.15 -8.29
CA GLY A 431 -10.13 32.27 -7.69
C GLY A 431 -9.64 31.96 -6.26
N THR A 432 -8.74 32.80 -5.74
CA THR A 432 -9.09 33.90 -4.83
C THR A 432 -9.34 33.43 -3.40
N ILE A 433 -8.30 33.56 -2.59
CA ILE A 433 -8.35 33.60 -1.13
C ILE A 433 -9.43 34.59 -0.67
N ASN A 434 -10.35 34.16 0.18
CA ASN A 434 -10.79 34.99 1.29
C ASN A 434 -11.37 34.17 2.44
N THR A 435 -10.62 34.13 3.53
CA THR A 435 -11.09 33.68 4.84
C THR A 435 -12.26 34.52 5.33
N LYS A 436 -13.31 33.89 5.86
CA LYS A 436 -13.82 34.27 7.18
C LYS A 436 -14.66 33.19 7.86
N PHE A 437 -14.42 33.12 9.17
CA PHE A 437 -15.11 32.28 10.15
C PHE A 437 -16.59 32.65 10.36
N LYS A 438 -17.28 31.68 10.99
CA LYS A 438 -18.44 31.80 11.90
C LYS A 438 -19.88 31.76 11.34
N ASN A 439 -20.51 30.65 11.72
CA ASN A 439 -21.80 30.57 12.43
C ASN A 439 -23.11 30.82 11.66
N GLY A 440 -23.88 29.73 11.57
CA GLY A 440 -25.28 29.77 11.97
C GLY A 440 -26.30 29.60 10.84
N PRO A 441 -27.49 29.03 11.13
CA PRO A 441 -28.10 28.07 10.20
C PRO A 441 -29.55 28.44 9.81
N LYS A 442 -30.25 27.47 9.17
CA LYS A 442 -31.71 27.41 8.92
C LYS A 442 -32.26 28.31 7.80
N ASP A 443 -33.32 27.98 7.06
CA ASP A 443 -34.11 26.73 6.80
C ASP A 443 -34.49 26.74 5.28
N CYS A 444 -34.95 25.68 4.62
CA CYS A 444 -36.37 25.27 4.45
C CYS A 444 -36.44 24.42 3.14
N ALA A 445 -37.40 23.54 2.88
CA ALA A 445 -38.39 22.85 3.72
C ALA A 445 -39.07 21.75 2.87
N LYS A 446 -39.55 20.68 3.51
CA LYS A 446 -40.76 19.93 3.14
C LYS A 446 -41.12 18.93 4.25
N SER A 447 -42.32 19.11 4.83
CA SER A 447 -43.29 18.10 5.27
C SER A 447 -42.82 16.98 6.24
N ASP A 448 -43.39 16.78 7.43
CA ASP A 448 -44.65 17.27 8.03
C ASP A 448 -44.58 17.37 9.59
N ASP A 449 -45.72 17.74 10.19
CA ASP A 449 -46.14 17.63 11.61
C ASP A 449 -45.85 18.76 12.64
N GLU A 450 -46.92 19.54 12.86
CA GLU A 450 -47.47 20.06 14.14
C GLU A 450 -46.96 21.37 14.81
N GLU A 451 -47.95 22.24 15.06
CA GLU A 451 -48.12 23.26 16.12
C GLU A 451 -47.26 24.55 16.23
N SER A 452 -47.69 25.58 15.47
CA SER A 452 -48.29 26.83 16.01
C SER A 452 -47.46 28.11 16.32
N LEU A 453 -47.90 29.25 15.72
CA LEU A 453 -47.87 30.67 16.20
C LEU A 453 -46.51 31.42 16.36
N THR A 454 -46.30 32.73 16.05
CA THR A 454 -46.91 33.74 15.14
C THR A 454 -46.03 35.04 15.08
N LEU A 455 -45.91 35.66 13.89
CA LEU A 455 -45.77 37.13 13.59
C LEU A 455 -44.42 37.91 13.79
N PRO A 456 -44.21 39.07 13.07
CA PRO A 456 -42.88 39.52 12.58
C PRO A 456 -42.56 41.06 12.71
N GLU A 457 -41.59 41.54 11.90
CA GLU A 457 -41.28 42.95 11.48
C GLU A 457 -40.48 43.92 12.38
N LYS A 458 -39.35 44.48 11.86
CA LYS A 458 -39.23 45.90 11.43
C LYS A 458 -37.89 46.34 10.80
N GLU A 459 -37.93 47.47 10.08
CA GLU A 459 -36.91 48.09 9.21
C GLU A 459 -36.19 49.30 9.84
N THR A 460 -35.08 49.76 9.23
CA THR A 460 -34.55 51.17 9.04
C THR A 460 -33.03 51.08 8.69
N GLU A 461 -32.43 51.65 7.63
CA GLU A 461 -32.42 52.98 6.96
C GLU A 461 -31.33 53.98 7.44
N GLY A 462 -30.72 54.72 6.49
CA GLY A 462 -29.66 55.76 6.65
C GLY A 462 -28.45 55.57 5.71
N GLU A 463 -28.37 56.18 4.52
CA GLU A 463 -27.78 57.52 4.20
C GLU A 463 -26.27 57.68 4.55
N GLY A 464 -25.35 58.24 3.74
CA GLY A 464 -25.41 59.03 2.49
C GLY A 464 -23.97 59.35 1.94
N PRO A 465 -23.72 60.39 1.10
CA PRO A 465 -23.35 60.17 -0.32
C PRO A 465 -22.10 60.95 -0.87
N SER A 466 -21.94 60.97 -2.22
CA SER A 466 -21.07 61.79 -3.13
C SER A 466 -19.85 61.09 -3.77
N LEU A 467 -19.42 61.32 -5.04
CA LEU A 467 -19.97 62.02 -6.24
C LEU A 467 -19.22 61.49 -7.53
N PRO A 468 -19.81 61.44 -8.74
CA PRO A 468 -19.16 60.90 -9.96
C PRO A 468 -18.85 61.93 -11.07
N MET A 469 -18.15 61.50 -12.14
CA MET A 469 -17.95 62.25 -13.41
C MET A 469 -17.94 61.31 -14.63
N ALA A 470 -18.40 61.79 -15.79
CA ALA A 470 -18.68 60.97 -16.99
C ALA A 470 -18.48 61.71 -18.32
N CYS A 471 -18.19 60.98 -19.41
CA CYS A 471 -18.46 61.27 -20.84
C CYS A 471 -17.94 60.07 -21.67
N THR A 472 -18.61 59.28 -22.53
CA THR A 472 -19.77 59.37 -23.46
C THR A 472 -19.44 59.70 -24.94
N LYS A 473 -19.99 58.88 -25.86
CA LYS A 473 -20.26 59.12 -27.33
C LYS A 473 -19.05 58.93 -28.28
N THR A 474 -19.16 58.44 -29.53
CA THR A 474 -20.32 58.02 -30.40
C THR A 474 -19.84 57.16 -31.60
N GLU A 475 -20.68 56.30 -32.18
CA GLU A 475 -20.54 55.81 -33.59
C GLU A 475 -21.05 56.86 -34.61
N PRO A 476 -20.81 56.73 -35.94
CA PRO A 476 -21.81 56.04 -36.79
C PRO A 476 -21.34 55.37 -38.13
N ILE A 477 -22.00 54.25 -38.47
CA ILE A 477 -22.67 53.93 -39.77
C ILE A 477 -21.89 53.89 -41.11
N ALA A 478 -21.72 52.66 -41.62
CA ALA A 478 -21.91 52.11 -42.99
C ALA A 478 -21.43 52.85 -44.27
N LEU A 479 -20.74 52.13 -45.17
CA LEU A 479 -21.37 51.45 -46.34
C LEU A 479 -20.39 50.62 -47.22
N ALA A 480 -20.94 49.53 -47.79
CA ALA A 480 -20.56 48.84 -49.04
C ALA A 480 -19.21 48.09 -49.19
N SER A 481 -19.33 46.85 -49.71
CA SER A 481 -18.39 46.11 -50.63
C SER A 481 -16.90 45.98 -50.27
N THR A 482 -16.23 44.84 -50.44
CA THR A 482 -16.56 43.47 -50.88
C THR A 482 -15.42 42.56 -50.43
N MET A 483 -15.65 41.24 -50.40
CA MET A 483 -14.67 40.16 -50.17
C MET A 483 -13.19 40.50 -50.34
N GLU A 484 -12.38 40.36 -49.27
CA GLU A 484 -11.07 39.69 -49.26
C GLU A 484 -10.51 39.55 -47.82
N ASP A 485 -9.78 38.45 -47.61
CA ASP A 485 -8.77 38.14 -46.58
C ASP A 485 -9.08 37.98 -45.06
N LYS A 486 -8.62 36.83 -44.54
CA LYS A 486 -8.76 36.33 -43.16
C LYS A 486 -7.57 36.68 -42.23
N GLU A 487 -6.77 37.69 -42.55
CA GLU A 487 -5.46 37.86 -41.88
C GLU A 487 -5.47 38.73 -40.61
N GLN A 488 -6.51 39.54 -40.36
CA GLN A 488 -6.45 40.57 -39.30
C GLN A 488 -6.58 40.07 -37.85
N ASP A 489 -7.11 38.88 -37.61
CA ASP A 489 -7.37 38.37 -36.23
C ASP A 489 -6.07 37.91 -35.52
N MET A 490 -5.00 37.63 -36.28
CA MET A 490 -3.70 37.21 -35.73
C MET A 490 -3.00 38.33 -34.93
N GLY A 491 -3.18 39.60 -35.31
CA GLY A 491 -2.46 40.73 -34.74
C GLY A 491 -2.89 41.11 -33.30
N PHE A 492 -4.08 40.72 -32.86
CA PHE A 492 -4.58 41.09 -31.54
C PHE A 492 -3.92 40.31 -30.40
N GLN A 493 -3.56 39.04 -30.63
CA GLN A 493 -2.87 38.21 -29.63
C GLN A 493 -1.41 38.65 -29.41
N ASP A 494 -0.74 39.08 -30.47
CA ASP A 494 0.69 39.41 -30.42
C ASP A 494 0.94 40.73 -29.64
N ASN A 495 0.02 41.70 -29.76
CA ASN A 495 0.03 42.92 -28.93
C ASN A 495 -0.15 42.62 -27.43
N LEU A 496 -1.05 41.69 -27.07
CA LEU A 496 -1.27 41.31 -25.67
C LEU A 496 -0.07 40.58 -25.06
N PHE A 497 0.65 39.78 -25.86
CA PHE A 497 1.91 39.17 -25.44
C PHE A 497 2.99 40.22 -25.21
N LEU A 498 3.14 41.17 -26.14
CA LEU A 498 4.14 42.24 -26.05
C LEU A 498 3.92 43.13 -24.83
N GLU A 499 2.67 43.51 -24.53
CA GLU A 499 2.35 44.32 -23.35
C GLU A 499 2.74 43.59 -22.04
N LYS A 500 2.40 42.31 -21.92
CA LYS A 500 2.78 41.49 -20.75
C LYS A 500 4.30 41.34 -20.61
N ALA A 501 5.01 41.13 -21.71
CA ALA A 501 6.48 41.07 -21.72
C ALA A 501 7.11 42.40 -21.26
N LEU A 502 6.56 43.53 -21.69
CA LEU A 502 7.04 44.87 -21.31
C LEU A 502 6.75 45.18 -19.83
N GLN A 503 5.57 44.80 -19.32
CA GLN A 503 5.27 44.88 -17.89
C GLN A 503 6.21 43.99 -17.04
N LEU A 504 6.52 42.78 -17.51
CA LEU A 504 7.45 41.87 -16.84
C LEU A 504 8.89 42.43 -16.84
N ALA A 505 9.35 42.96 -17.97
CA ALA A 505 10.66 43.62 -18.07
C ALA A 505 10.77 44.83 -17.14
N ARG A 506 9.70 45.64 -17.04
CA ARG A 506 9.65 46.78 -16.11
C ARG A 506 9.77 46.34 -14.65
N ARG A 507 9.13 45.24 -14.26
CA ARG A 507 9.25 44.67 -12.90
C ARG A 507 10.66 44.18 -12.60
N HIS A 508 11.31 43.52 -13.55
CA HIS A 508 12.71 43.10 -13.41
C HIS A 508 13.68 44.29 -13.34
N ALA A 509 13.48 45.33 -14.17
CA ALA A 509 14.29 46.54 -14.15
C ALA A 509 14.17 47.30 -12.82
N ASN A 510 12.96 47.40 -12.26
CA ASN A 510 12.74 47.98 -10.93
C ASN A 510 13.46 47.17 -9.84
N ALA A 511 13.33 45.84 -9.83
CA ALA A 511 14.01 45.01 -8.83
C ALA A 511 15.54 45.02 -8.96
N LEU A 512 16.09 45.12 -10.17
CA LEU A 512 17.52 45.34 -10.39
C LEU A 512 17.97 46.70 -9.83
N PHE A 513 17.15 47.74 -9.95
CA PHE A 513 17.40 49.04 -9.34
C PHE A 513 17.31 48.99 -7.80
N ASP A 514 16.26 48.38 -7.25
CA ASP A 514 16.08 48.20 -5.81
C ASP A 514 17.23 47.37 -5.20
N TYR A 515 17.68 46.32 -5.88
CA TYR A 515 18.88 45.57 -5.53
C TYR A 515 20.14 46.42 -5.56
N ALA A 516 20.35 47.22 -6.61
CA ALA A 516 21.52 48.10 -6.72
C ALA A 516 21.56 49.20 -5.64
N VAL A 517 20.40 49.59 -5.09
CA VAL A 517 20.28 50.57 -3.99
C VAL A 517 20.43 49.93 -2.61
N THR A 518 19.87 48.74 -2.40
CA THR A 518 19.80 48.08 -1.07
C THR A 518 20.90 47.06 -0.81
N GLY A 519 21.47 46.47 -1.87
CA GLY A 519 22.35 45.30 -1.79
C GLY A 519 21.64 43.99 -1.47
N ASP A 520 20.32 44.00 -1.27
CA ASP A 520 19.54 42.86 -0.79
C ASP A 520 19.10 41.94 -1.95
N VAL A 521 19.70 40.75 -2.03
CA VAL A 521 19.44 39.74 -3.07
C VAL A 521 17.96 39.32 -3.08
N LYS A 522 17.24 39.45 -1.96
CA LYS A 522 15.79 39.18 -1.87
C LYS A 522 14.99 40.03 -2.85
N MET A 523 15.44 41.23 -3.22
CA MET A 523 14.78 42.08 -4.22
C MET A 523 14.74 41.40 -5.61
N LEU A 524 15.81 40.70 -5.99
CA LEU A 524 15.89 39.95 -7.25
C LEU A 524 15.01 38.69 -7.19
N LEU A 525 15.14 37.93 -6.09
CA LEU A 525 14.38 36.70 -5.85
C LEU A 525 12.86 36.97 -5.81
N ALA A 526 12.42 38.11 -5.26
CA ALA A 526 11.00 38.47 -5.15
C ALA A 526 10.28 38.59 -6.50
N VAL A 527 10.97 39.01 -7.56
CA VAL A 527 10.40 39.01 -8.92
C VAL A 527 10.42 37.61 -9.54
N GLN A 528 11.44 36.81 -9.21
CA GLN A 528 11.63 35.44 -9.68
C GLN A 528 10.93 34.37 -8.84
N ARG A 529 10.17 34.73 -7.80
CA ARG A 529 9.44 33.83 -6.87
C ARG A 529 8.52 32.79 -7.51
N HIS A 530 8.21 32.93 -8.80
CA HIS A 530 7.42 31.96 -9.57
C HIS A 530 8.28 30.78 -10.06
N LEU A 531 9.61 30.94 -10.08
CA LEU A 531 10.58 29.91 -10.46
C LEU A 531 11.01 29.02 -9.28
N THR A 532 10.75 29.41 -8.02
CA THR A 532 11.09 28.58 -6.85
C THR A 532 10.25 27.31 -6.74
N ALA A 533 9.14 27.24 -7.48
CA ALA A 533 8.28 26.07 -7.64
C ALA A 533 8.63 25.21 -8.87
N VAL A 534 9.62 25.61 -9.68
CA VAL A 534 10.11 24.81 -10.81
C VAL A 534 11.05 23.75 -10.26
N GLN A 535 10.84 22.50 -10.70
CA GLN A 535 11.62 21.33 -10.35
C GLN A 535 12.57 20.98 -11.50
N ASP A 536 13.72 20.39 -11.18
CA ASP A 536 14.66 19.84 -12.16
C ASP A 536 14.31 18.39 -12.57
N GLU A 537 15.22 17.72 -13.30
CA GLU A 537 15.05 16.34 -13.78
C GLU A 537 14.98 15.28 -12.65
N ASN A 538 15.27 15.64 -11.39
CA ASN A 538 15.14 14.79 -10.21
C ASN A 538 13.88 15.13 -9.37
N GLY A 539 13.10 16.12 -9.80
CA GLY A 539 12.04 16.72 -8.99
C GLY A 539 12.54 17.73 -7.95
N ASP A 540 13.82 18.08 -7.91
CA ASP A 540 14.35 18.99 -6.89
C ASP A 540 14.02 20.45 -7.24
N SER A 541 13.35 21.16 -6.32
CA SER A 541 13.12 22.61 -6.47
C SER A 541 14.34 23.43 -6.01
N VAL A 542 14.37 24.73 -6.30
CA VAL A 542 15.46 25.63 -5.84
C VAL A 542 15.70 25.55 -4.32
N LEU A 543 14.65 25.28 -3.53
CA LEU A 543 14.76 25.08 -2.09
C LEU A 543 15.39 23.72 -1.73
N HIS A 544 15.11 22.65 -2.49
CA HIS A 544 15.80 21.36 -2.33
C HIS A 544 17.29 21.51 -2.64
N LEU A 545 17.63 22.12 -3.79
CA LEU A 545 19.01 22.34 -4.22
C LEU A 545 19.80 23.21 -3.23
N ALA A 546 19.19 24.26 -2.68
CA ALA A 546 19.82 25.10 -1.65
C ALA A 546 20.17 24.30 -0.38
N ILE A 547 19.38 23.30 -0.02
CA ILE A 547 19.62 22.41 1.13
C ILE A 547 20.66 21.34 0.78
N ILE A 548 20.56 20.69 -0.38
CA ILE A 548 21.52 19.69 -0.87
C ILE A 548 22.94 20.28 -0.96
N HIS A 549 23.06 21.53 -1.38
CA HIS A 549 24.34 22.26 -1.47
C HIS A 549 24.74 23.01 -0.18
N LEU A 550 24.05 22.76 0.95
CA LEU A 550 24.37 23.29 2.28
C LEU A 550 24.38 24.84 2.36
N HIS A 551 23.54 25.51 1.58
CA HIS A 551 23.46 26.97 1.50
C HIS A 551 22.40 27.56 2.45
N ALA A 552 22.59 27.37 3.76
CA ALA A 552 21.64 27.79 4.80
C ALA A 552 21.19 29.28 4.71
N GLN A 553 22.06 30.20 4.27
CA GLN A 553 21.65 31.60 4.08
C GLN A 553 20.69 31.78 2.90
N LEU A 554 20.95 31.10 1.77
CA LEU A 554 20.04 31.12 0.62
C LEU A 554 18.69 30.49 0.97
N VAL A 555 18.67 29.45 1.82
CA VAL A 555 17.43 28.87 2.36
C VAL A 555 16.64 29.92 3.14
N ARG A 556 17.27 30.67 4.06
CA ARG A 556 16.61 31.78 4.77
C ARG A 556 16.08 32.87 3.83
N ASP A 557 16.88 33.30 2.87
CA ASP A 557 16.50 34.34 1.91
C ASP A 557 15.30 33.90 1.04
N LEU A 558 15.28 32.64 0.60
CA LEU A 558 14.16 32.02 -0.12
C LEU A 558 12.90 31.88 0.74
N LEU A 559 13.04 31.44 1.99
CA LEU A 559 11.93 31.32 2.94
C LEU A 559 11.29 32.68 3.27
N GLU A 560 12.11 33.73 3.43
CA GLU A 560 11.61 35.09 3.64
C GLU A 560 10.86 35.62 2.40
N VAL A 561 11.41 35.40 1.20
CA VAL A 561 10.82 35.85 -0.08
C VAL A 561 9.53 35.09 -0.45
N THR A 562 9.41 33.82 -0.08
CA THR A 562 8.20 33.02 -0.29
C THR A 562 7.11 33.28 0.74
N SER A 563 7.46 33.88 1.90
CA SER A 563 6.51 34.19 2.95
C SER A 563 5.40 35.16 2.48
N GLY A 564 4.14 34.72 2.59
CA GLY A 564 2.96 35.60 2.51
C GLY A 564 1.97 35.33 1.37
N LEU A 565 2.26 34.46 0.39
CA LEU A 565 1.31 34.17 -0.71
C LEU A 565 1.25 32.70 -1.20
N ILE A 566 2.35 31.94 -1.14
CA ILE A 566 2.43 30.55 -1.69
C ILE A 566 3.36 29.68 -0.81
N SER A 567 3.38 29.92 0.51
CA SER A 567 4.35 29.29 1.41
C SER A 567 4.17 27.77 1.49
N ASP A 568 2.95 27.31 1.73
CA ASP A 568 2.67 25.91 2.08
C ASP A 568 2.96 24.95 0.91
N ASP A 569 2.64 25.34 -0.34
CA ASP A 569 2.86 24.48 -1.51
C ASP A 569 4.36 24.30 -1.85
N ILE A 570 5.17 25.33 -1.62
CA ILE A 570 6.60 25.34 -2.00
C ILE A 570 7.47 24.68 -0.92
N ILE A 571 7.19 24.95 0.36
CA ILE A 571 7.96 24.41 1.49
C ILE A 571 7.73 22.90 1.65
N ASN A 572 6.55 22.42 1.25
CA ASN A 572 6.15 21.02 1.34
C ASN A 572 6.20 20.27 0.00
N MET A 573 6.73 20.91 -1.05
CA MET A 573 6.98 20.29 -2.34
C MET A 573 7.86 19.04 -2.16
N ARG A 574 7.60 18.00 -2.96
CA ARG A 574 8.32 16.72 -2.91
C ARG A 574 9.09 16.49 -4.21
N ASN A 575 10.34 16.06 -4.11
CA ASN A 575 11.11 15.56 -5.25
C ASN A 575 10.69 14.13 -5.66
N ASP A 576 11.37 13.54 -6.64
CA ASP A 576 11.03 12.19 -7.12
C ASP A 576 11.21 11.09 -6.06
N LEU A 577 12.07 11.31 -5.06
CA LEU A 577 12.20 10.44 -3.88
C LEU A 577 11.14 10.68 -2.82
N TYR A 578 10.13 11.50 -3.13
CA TYR A 578 9.03 11.93 -2.26
C TYR A 578 9.51 12.71 -1.02
N GLN A 579 10.77 13.13 -1.01
CA GLN A 579 11.39 13.89 0.08
C GLN A 579 11.01 15.36 -0.04
N THR A 580 10.66 15.98 1.09
CA THR A 580 10.49 17.44 1.16
C THR A 580 11.80 18.12 1.54
N PRO A 581 11.92 19.46 1.40
CA PRO A 581 13.03 20.24 1.95
C PRO A 581 13.39 19.89 3.39
N LEU A 582 12.39 19.59 4.24
CA LEU A 582 12.62 19.19 5.63
C LEU A 582 13.25 17.80 5.76
N HIS A 583 12.87 16.83 4.92
CA HIS A 583 13.53 15.51 4.89
C HIS A 583 15.01 15.65 4.50
N LEU A 584 15.30 16.46 3.47
CA LEU A 584 16.67 16.73 3.04
C LEU A 584 17.49 17.47 4.11
N ALA A 585 16.90 18.42 4.85
CA ALA A 585 17.57 19.13 5.93
C ALA A 585 17.96 18.19 7.09
N VAL A 586 17.14 17.18 7.39
CA VAL A 586 17.45 16.12 8.36
C VAL A 586 18.58 15.22 7.85
N ILE A 587 18.48 14.71 6.62
CA ILE A 587 19.49 13.82 6.00
C ILE A 587 20.86 14.51 5.87
N THR A 588 20.88 15.81 5.58
CA THR A 588 22.11 16.62 5.46
C THR A 588 22.62 17.19 6.79
N LYS A 589 21.99 16.83 7.92
CA LYS A 589 22.36 17.26 9.29
C LYS A 589 22.40 18.78 9.50
N GLN A 590 21.47 19.52 8.90
CA GLN A 590 21.42 20.99 9.02
C GLN A 590 20.48 21.44 10.14
N GLU A 591 20.97 21.42 11.39
CA GLU A 591 20.24 21.83 12.61
C GLU A 591 19.52 23.20 12.44
N ASP A 592 20.26 24.24 12.04
CA ASP A 592 19.71 25.60 11.84
C ASP A 592 18.60 25.63 10.78
N VAL A 593 18.76 24.88 9.69
CA VAL A 593 17.80 24.86 8.57
C VAL A 593 16.53 24.11 8.95
N VAL A 594 16.64 23.05 9.77
CA VAL A 594 15.47 22.38 10.35
C VAL A 594 14.68 23.36 11.23
N GLU A 595 15.34 24.14 12.09
CA GLU A 595 14.65 25.19 12.87
C GLU A 595 14.00 26.26 11.98
N ASP A 596 14.70 26.75 10.96
CA ASP A 596 14.19 27.76 10.03
C ASP A 596 12.96 27.25 9.26
N LEU A 597 12.98 26.02 8.73
CA LEU A 597 11.84 25.39 8.04
C LEU A 597 10.64 25.15 8.96
N LEU A 598 10.87 24.66 10.18
CA LEU A 598 9.81 24.45 11.17
C LEU A 598 9.15 25.78 11.58
N ARG A 599 9.92 26.87 11.65
CA ARG A 599 9.43 28.21 12.02
C ARG A 599 8.49 28.81 10.97
N VAL A 600 8.71 28.51 9.69
CA VAL A 600 7.81 28.93 8.58
C VAL A 600 6.60 28.00 8.45
N GLY A 601 6.62 26.84 9.11
CA GLY A 601 5.45 25.98 9.27
C GLY A 601 5.48 24.69 8.45
N ALA A 602 6.65 24.26 7.95
CA ALA A 602 6.85 22.99 7.24
C ALA A 602 6.07 21.83 7.89
N ASP A 603 5.55 20.93 7.06
CA ASP A 603 4.71 19.82 7.50
C ASP A 603 5.53 18.56 7.77
N LEU A 604 5.52 18.12 9.04
CA LEU A 604 6.20 16.92 9.49
C LEU A 604 5.42 15.64 9.12
N SER A 605 4.13 15.75 8.76
CA SER A 605 3.25 14.61 8.47
C SER A 605 3.47 13.98 7.10
N LEU A 606 4.26 14.64 6.26
CA LEU A 606 4.66 14.14 4.95
C LEU A 606 5.72 13.06 5.12
N LEU A 607 5.61 12.01 4.31
CA LEU A 607 6.47 10.83 4.33
C LEU A 607 7.25 10.71 3.03
N ASP A 608 8.48 10.19 3.10
CA ASP A 608 9.31 9.87 1.95
C ASP A 608 8.83 8.63 1.16
N ARG A 609 9.55 8.24 0.10
CA ARG A 609 9.23 7.07 -0.75
C ARG A 609 9.21 5.73 0.01
N TRP A 610 9.89 5.62 1.14
CA TRP A 610 9.90 4.44 2.01
C TRP A 610 8.90 4.55 3.17
N GLY A 611 8.08 5.60 3.20
CA GLY A 611 7.11 5.86 4.27
C GLY A 611 7.74 6.39 5.55
N ASN A 612 9.02 6.79 5.56
CA ASN A 612 9.64 7.37 6.74
C ASN A 612 9.11 8.80 6.94
N SER A 613 8.73 9.13 8.17
CA SER A 613 8.59 10.52 8.60
C SER A 613 9.96 11.12 8.95
N VAL A 614 10.03 12.44 9.11
CA VAL A 614 11.25 13.14 9.54
C VAL A 614 11.81 12.65 10.89
N LEU A 615 10.97 12.09 11.78
CA LEU A 615 11.42 11.48 13.04
C LEU A 615 12.15 10.15 12.80
N HIS A 616 11.67 9.33 11.87
CA HIS A 616 12.32 8.08 11.47
C HIS A 616 13.71 8.34 10.87
N LEU A 617 13.83 9.36 10.01
CA LEU A 617 15.12 9.75 9.44
C LEU A 617 16.09 10.27 10.51
N ALA A 618 15.64 11.15 11.40
CA ALA A 618 16.48 11.64 12.49
C ALA A 618 16.93 10.53 13.45
N ALA A 619 16.07 9.55 13.74
CA ALA A 619 16.44 8.36 14.51
C ALA A 619 17.41 7.44 13.75
N LYS A 620 17.19 7.21 12.44
CA LYS A 620 18.03 6.34 11.59
C LYS A 620 19.47 6.82 11.50
N GLU A 621 19.66 8.12 11.30
CA GLU A 621 20.98 8.74 11.21
C GLU A 621 21.59 9.04 12.61
N GLY A 622 20.87 8.72 13.70
CA GLY A 622 21.31 8.95 15.08
C GLY A 622 21.45 10.43 15.46
N HIS A 623 20.68 11.32 14.82
CA HIS A 623 20.80 12.78 14.96
C HIS A 623 19.97 13.32 16.15
N ASP A 624 20.45 13.03 17.36
CA ASP A 624 19.84 13.39 18.65
C ASP A 624 19.40 14.87 18.76
N ARG A 625 20.24 15.81 18.32
CA ARG A 625 19.92 17.25 18.35
C ARG A 625 18.76 17.63 17.44
N ILE A 626 18.77 17.12 16.21
CA ILE A 626 17.71 17.36 15.22
C ILE A 626 16.41 16.71 15.71
N LEU A 627 16.50 15.50 16.28
CA LEU A 627 15.37 14.82 16.89
C LEU A 627 14.79 15.63 18.08
N SER A 628 15.65 16.20 18.94
CA SER A 628 15.24 17.10 20.02
C SER A 628 14.56 18.38 19.51
N ILE A 629 15.01 18.95 18.39
CA ILE A 629 14.36 20.09 17.73
C ILE A 629 12.99 19.71 17.18
N LEU A 630 12.89 18.58 16.47
CA LEU A 630 11.65 18.07 15.89
C LEU A 630 10.60 17.76 16.98
N LEU A 631 10.98 17.03 18.03
CA LEU A 631 10.09 16.62 19.13
C LEU A 631 9.57 17.79 19.98
N LYS A 632 10.27 18.93 20.02
CA LYS A 632 9.76 20.18 20.64
C LYS A 632 8.60 20.81 19.84
N SER A 633 8.42 20.46 18.57
CA SER A 633 7.31 20.96 17.77
C SER A 633 6.00 20.27 18.15
N ARG A 634 4.95 21.03 18.50
CA ARG A 634 3.62 20.48 18.80
C ARG A 634 3.06 19.59 17.68
N LYS A 635 3.49 19.79 16.42
CA LYS A 635 3.10 18.97 15.27
C LYS A 635 3.73 17.56 15.27
N ALA A 636 4.77 17.30 16.07
CA ALA A 636 5.47 16.02 16.08
C ALA A 636 4.73 14.92 16.88
N ALA A 637 3.96 15.28 17.91
CA ALA A 637 3.25 14.34 18.78
C ALA A 637 2.45 13.22 18.04
N PRO A 638 1.60 13.49 17.02
CA PRO A 638 0.87 12.44 16.31
C PRO A 638 1.74 11.56 15.38
N LEU A 639 3.05 11.82 15.28
CA LEU A 639 3.99 11.14 14.38
C LEU A 639 5.02 10.27 15.11
N ILE A 640 5.05 10.33 16.45
CA ILE A 640 6.03 9.59 17.27
C ILE A 640 5.82 8.07 17.09
N ASP A 641 4.57 7.61 17.18
CA ASP A 641 4.19 6.20 17.08
C ASP A 641 3.67 5.79 15.68
N HIS A 642 3.90 6.63 14.67
CA HIS A 642 3.54 6.28 13.30
C HIS A 642 4.55 5.24 12.77
N PRO A 643 4.12 4.12 12.17
CA PRO A 643 5.03 3.16 11.55
C PRO A 643 5.45 3.63 10.15
N ASN A 644 6.70 3.38 9.76
CA ASN A 644 7.17 3.59 8.38
C ASN A 644 6.65 2.50 7.41
N GLY A 645 7.05 2.56 6.13
CA GLY A 645 6.65 1.58 5.11
C GLY A 645 7.22 0.16 5.31
N GLU A 646 8.12 -0.04 6.28
CA GLU A 646 8.57 -1.35 6.74
C GLU A 646 7.83 -1.84 7.99
N GLY A 647 6.91 -1.06 8.54
CA GLY A 647 6.16 -1.38 9.76
C GLY A 647 6.88 -1.03 11.07
N LEU A 648 7.94 -0.23 11.01
CA LEU A 648 8.78 0.14 12.16
C LEU A 648 8.47 1.56 12.64
N ASN A 649 8.19 1.73 13.92
CA ASN A 649 8.10 3.05 14.57
C ASN A 649 9.50 3.65 14.78
N ALA A 650 9.59 4.96 15.01
CA ALA A 650 10.86 5.66 15.25
C ALA A 650 11.70 5.06 16.40
N ILE A 651 11.07 4.49 17.44
CA ILE A 651 11.75 3.82 18.55
C ILE A 651 12.48 2.54 18.11
N HIS A 652 11.90 1.75 17.20
CA HIS A 652 12.55 0.56 16.63
C HIS A 652 13.78 0.95 15.82
N ILE A 653 13.69 2.03 15.04
CA ILE A 653 14.81 2.57 14.28
C ILE A 653 15.91 3.11 15.21
N ALA A 654 15.58 3.76 16.33
CA ALA A 654 16.56 4.22 17.32
C ALA A 654 17.34 3.04 17.96
N VAL A 655 16.68 1.89 18.15
CA VAL A 655 17.35 0.65 18.61
C VAL A 655 18.22 0.04 17.50
N MET A 656 17.70 -0.09 16.27
CA MET A 656 18.43 -0.65 15.13
C MET A 656 19.65 0.18 14.70
N SER A 657 19.60 1.50 14.89
CA SER A 657 20.74 2.42 14.67
C SER A 657 21.73 2.47 15.84
N ASN A 658 21.48 1.71 16.92
CA ASN A 658 22.26 1.73 18.16
C ASN A 658 22.39 3.13 18.81
N SER A 659 21.34 3.96 18.71
CA SER A 659 21.36 5.35 19.15
C SER A 659 20.62 5.57 20.48
N LEU A 660 21.30 5.24 21.58
CA LEU A 660 20.80 5.45 22.95
C LEU A 660 20.32 6.90 23.23
N PRO A 661 20.97 7.98 22.76
CA PRO A 661 20.45 9.33 22.94
C PRO A 661 19.13 9.58 22.21
N CYS A 662 18.95 9.03 21.00
CA CYS A 662 17.69 9.14 20.27
C CYS A 662 16.57 8.33 20.95
N LEU A 663 16.89 7.14 21.47
CA LEU A 663 15.96 6.32 22.24
C LEU A 663 15.45 7.08 23.48
N LEU A 664 16.35 7.62 24.30
CA LEU A 664 15.99 8.43 25.47
C LEU A 664 15.11 9.64 25.12
N LEU A 665 15.40 10.32 24.00
CA LEU A 665 14.58 11.46 23.55
C LEU A 665 13.18 11.05 23.10
N LEU A 666 13.03 9.89 22.45
CA LEU A 666 11.71 9.35 22.05
C LEU A 666 10.89 8.91 23.26
N VAL A 667 11.50 8.17 24.20
CA VAL A 667 10.86 7.76 25.46
C VAL A 667 10.42 8.99 26.26
N ALA A 668 11.31 9.98 26.44
CA ALA A 668 10.98 11.23 27.13
C ALA A 668 9.92 12.10 26.43
N ALA A 669 9.71 11.90 25.12
CA ALA A 669 8.64 12.55 24.36
C ALA A 669 7.30 11.78 24.40
N GLY A 670 7.26 10.61 25.06
CA GLY A 670 6.06 9.79 25.22
C GLY A 670 5.82 8.78 24.09
N ALA A 671 6.87 8.29 23.42
CA ALA A 671 6.75 7.17 22.48
C ALA A 671 6.28 5.88 23.18
N GLU A 672 5.40 5.12 22.54
CA GLU A 672 4.93 3.83 23.05
C GLU A 672 6.04 2.78 22.97
N VAL A 673 6.64 2.47 24.12
CA VAL A 673 7.81 1.59 24.24
C VAL A 673 7.48 0.13 23.89
N ASN A 674 6.21 -0.25 24.04
CA ASN A 674 5.70 -1.60 23.82
C ASN A 674 5.03 -1.77 22.45
N ALA A 675 5.16 -0.77 21.57
CA ALA A 675 4.67 -0.87 20.20
C ALA A 675 5.29 -2.10 19.50
N GLN A 676 4.46 -2.87 18.81
CA GLN A 676 4.90 -4.02 18.02
C GLN A 676 5.12 -3.59 16.56
N GLU A 677 6.24 -3.98 15.95
CA GLU A 677 6.44 -3.77 14.50
C GLU A 677 5.61 -4.74 13.64
N GLN A 678 5.22 -4.31 12.45
CA GLN A 678 4.15 -4.95 11.68
C GLN A 678 4.54 -6.24 10.93
N LYS A 679 5.82 -6.60 10.82
CA LYS A 679 6.27 -7.80 10.08
C LYS A 679 6.24 -9.07 10.94
N SER A 680 6.66 -8.97 12.20
CA SER A 680 6.77 -10.11 13.13
C SER A 680 6.19 -9.85 14.53
N GLY A 681 5.79 -8.62 14.85
CA GLY A 681 5.26 -8.28 16.17
C GLY A 681 6.31 -7.99 17.22
N ARG A 682 7.58 -7.78 16.83
CA ARG A 682 8.67 -7.49 17.79
C ARG A 682 8.51 -6.10 18.41
N THR A 683 8.80 -5.98 19.70
CA THR A 683 8.92 -4.68 20.38
C THR A 683 10.36 -4.17 20.37
N ALA A 684 10.59 -2.91 20.77
CA ALA A 684 11.94 -2.35 20.93
C ALA A 684 12.86 -3.21 21.82
N LEU A 685 12.32 -3.87 22.84
CA LEU A 685 13.07 -4.75 23.75
C LEU A 685 13.53 -6.05 23.05
N HIS A 686 12.67 -6.64 22.21
CA HIS A 686 13.06 -7.81 21.40
C HIS A 686 14.23 -7.47 20.48
N LEU A 687 14.18 -6.32 19.81
CA LEU A 687 15.25 -5.86 18.92
C LEU A 687 16.55 -5.60 19.70
N ALA A 688 16.49 -4.95 20.86
CA ALA A 688 17.66 -4.69 21.69
C ALA A 688 18.35 -5.99 22.15
N VAL A 689 17.56 -7.01 22.50
CA VAL A 689 18.05 -8.34 22.89
C VAL A 689 18.60 -9.13 21.69
N GLU A 690 17.97 -9.01 20.52
CA GLU A 690 18.42 -9.63 19.27
C GLU A 690 19.81 -9.12 18.81
N TYR A 691 20.08 -7.82 19.00
CA TYR A 691 21.41 -7.22 18.74
C TYR A 691 22.41 -7.37 19.91
N ASP A 692 22.13 -8.22 20.90
CA ASP A 692 22.92 -8.45 22.13
C ASP A 692 23.25 -7.16 22.92
N ASN A 693 22.38 -6.14 22.82
CA ASN A 693 22.66 -4.80 23.31
C ASN A 693 22.10 -4.55 24.72
N ILE A 694 22.91 -4.93 25.71
CA ILE A 694 22.61 -4.80 27.15
C ILE A 694 22.27 -3.35 27.54
N SER A 695 22.95 -2.35 26.98
CA SER A 695 22.73 -0.94 27.33
C SER A 695 21.37 -0.42 26.85
N LEU A 696 20.94 -0.77 25.64
CA LEU A 696 19.61 -0.42 25.14
C LEU A 696 18.51 -1.23 25.84
N ALA A 697 18.72 -2.53 26.06
CA ALA A 697 17.77 -3.36 26.81
C ALA A 697 17.56 -2.82 28.24
N GLY A 698 18.64 -2.49 28.96
CA GLY A 698 18.58 -1.88 30.28
C GLY A 698 17.90 -0.50 30.27
N CYS A 699 18.15 0.32 29.25
CA CYS A 699 17.47 1.61 29.08
C CYS A 699 15.95 1.46 28.89
N LEU A 700 15.52 0.50 28.05
CA LEU A 700 14.09 0.22 27.82
C LEU A 700 13.39 -0.29 29.09
N LEU A 701 14.06 -1.13 29.87
CA LEU A 701 13.52 -1.71 31.10
C LEU A 701 13.48 -0.72 32.27
N LEU A 702 14.43 0.23 32.36
CA LEU A 702 14.57 1.13 33.52
C LEU A 702 13.99 2.54 33.32
N GLU A 703 14.06 3.08 32.11
CA GLU A 703 13.58 4.44 31.80
C GLU A 703 12.32 4.44 30.91
N GLY A 704 12.02 3.30 30.24
CA GLY A 704 10.90 3.16 29.31
C GLY A 704 9.75 2.28 29.80
N ASP A 705 9.81 1.73 31.01
CA ASP A 705 8.82 0.80 31.58
C ASP A 705 8.40 -0.32 30.59
N ALA A 706 9.36 -0.88 29.84
CA ALA A 706 9.09 -1.92 28.84
C ALA A 706 8.56 -3.22 29.49
N HIS A 707 7.44 -3.73 28.98
CA HIS A 707 6.82 -4.97 29.44
C HIS A 707 7.73 -6.16 29.09
N VAL A 708 8.36 -6.74 30.10
CA VAL A 708 9.44 -7.73 29.97
C VAL A 708 9.00 -8.99 29.23
N ASP A 709 7.76 -9.44 29.47
CA ASP A 709 7.15 -10.64 28.86
C ASP A 709 6.21 -10.30 27.69
N SER A 710 6.46 -9.18 26.99
CA SER A 710 5.82 -8.92 25.68
C SER A 710 6.08 -10.09 24.73
N THR A 711 5.10 -10.49 23.92
CA THR A 711 5.26 -11.55 22.90
C THR A 711 5.31 -10.98 21.48
N THR A 712 5.96 -11.67 20.54
CA THR A 712 5.80 -11.43 19.10
C THR A 712 4.62 -12.25 18.54
N TYR A 713 4.33 -12.18 17.24
CA TYR A 713 3.19 -12.89 16.62
C TYR A 713 3.31 -14.43 16.69
N ASP A 714 4.50 -14.95 16.96
CA ASP A 714 4.81 -16.37 17.21
C ASP A 714 4.76 -16.75 18.71
N GLY A 715 4.40 -15.85 19.61
CA GLY A 715 4.42 -16.08 21.07
C GLY A 715 5.80 -15.95 21.74
N THR A 716 6.88 -15.74 20.98
CA THR A 716 8.25 -15.58 21.51
C THR A 716 8.36 -14.31 22.37
N THR A 717 8.99 -14.41 23.53
CA THR A 717 9.31 -13.26 24.42
C THR A 717 10.79 -12.84 24.28
N PRO A 718 11.22 -11.67 24.80
CA PRO A 718 12.64 -11.31 24.81
C PRO A 718 13.51 -12.34 25.54
N LEU A 719 12.95 -13.04 26.54
CA LEU A 719 13.67 -14.08 27.29
C LEU A 719 13.94 -15.33 26.43
N HIS A 720 12.99 -15.73 25.57
CA HIS A 720 13.23 -16.79 24.57
C HIS A 720 14.42 -16.43 23.67
N ILE A 721 14.45 -15.19 23.14
CA ILE A 721 15.54 -14.72 22.27
C ILE A 721 16.89 -14.74 23.00
N ALA A 722 16.94 -14.23 24.24
CA ALA A 722 18.16 -14.26 25.05
C ALA A 722 18.63 -15.68 25.36
N ALA A 723 17.69 -16.62 25.57
CA ALA A 723 17.98 -18.01 25.86
C ALA A 723 18.52 -18.77 24.64
N GLY A 724 17.85 -18.66 23.49
CA GLY A 724 18.26 -19.26 22.22
C GLY A 724 19.59 -18.73 21.69
N ARG A 725 19.90 -17.44 21.92
CA ARG A 725 21.23 -16.85 21.62
C ARG A 725 22.30 -17.20 22.66
N GLY A 726 21.93 -17.72 23.83
CA GLY A 726 22.85 -18.07 24.90
C GLY A 726 23.43 -16.86 25.68
N SER A 727 22.83 -15.68 25.55
CA SER A 727 23.30 -14.41 26.12
C SER A 727 23.07 -14.32 27.63
N THR A 728 24.01 -14.85 28.41
CA THR A 728 23.91 -14.93 29.88
C THR A 728 23.63 -13.59 30.57
N ARG A 729 24.26 -12.51 30.11
CA ARG A 729 24.07 -11.15 30.66
C ARG A 729 22.65 -10.63 30.42
N LEU A 730 22.08 -10.87 29.23
CA LEU A 730 20.72 -10.46 28.90
C LEU A 730 19.67 -11.35 29.58
N ALA A 731 19.88 -12.66 29.63
CA ALA A 731 19.03 -13.58 30.39
C ALA A 731 18.98 -13.19 31.88
N ALA A 732 20.13 -12.85 32.49
CA ALA A 732 20.19 -12.33 33.85
C ALA A 732 19.48 -10.99 34.02
N LEU A 733 19.65 -10.05 33.08
CA LEU A 733 18.99 -8.73 33.11
C LEU A 733 17.47 -8.86 33.02
N LEU A 734 16.96 -9.63 32.05
CA LEU A 734 15.53 -9.86 31.86
C LEU A 734 14.93 -10.61 33.06
N LYS A 735 15.62 -11.64 33.56
CA LYS A 735 15.17 -12.39 34.75
C LYS A 735 15.15 -11.53 36.01
N ALA A 736 16.10 -10.61 36.16
CA ALA A 736 16.12 -9.62 37.24
C ALA A 736 15.04 -8.53 37.09
N ALA A 737 14.66 -8.19 35.86
CA ALA A 737 13.52 -7.30 35.57
C ALA A 737 12.15 -7.97 35.78
N GLY A 738 12.10 -9.28 36.01
CA GLY A 738 10.89 -10.02 36.37
C GLY A 738 10.41 -11.05 35.33
N ALA A 739 11.15 -11.26 34.24
CA ALA A 739 10.71 -12.15 33.15
C ALA A 739 10.36 -13.59 33.62
N ASP A 740 9.29 -14.13 33.05
CA ASP A 740 8.82 -15.48 33.35
C ASP A 740 9.41 -16.52 32.35
N PRO A 741 10.26 -17.47 32.82
CA PRO A 741 10.85 -18.52 32.01
C PRO A 741 9.89 -19.66 31.67
N LEU A 742 8.62 -19.59 32.10
CA LEU A 742 7.59 -20.60 31.85
C LEU A 742 6.57 -20.19 30.79
N VAL A 743 6.73 -19.02 30.15
CA VAL A 743 5.87 -18.62 29.02
C VAL A 743 6.16 -19.50 27.82
N GLU A 744 5.14 -20.15 27.28
CA GLU A 744 5.23 -20.95 26.05
C GLU A 744 5.01 -20.07 24.81
N ASN A 745 5.84 -20.22 23.78
CA ASN A 745 5.58 -19.66 22.44
C ASN A 745 4.67 -20.58 21.61
N PHE A 746 4.49 -20.31 20.31
CA PHE A 746 3.71 -21.15 19.39
C PHE A 746 4.56 -22.14 18.57
N GLU A 747 5.87 -22.25 18.85
CA GLU A 747 6.73 -23.29 18.28
C GLU A 747 6.47 -24.60 19.05
N PRO A 748 6.07 -25.70 18.39
CA PRO A 748 5.77 -26.95 19.08
C PRO A 748 7.05 -27.56 19.69
N LEU A 749 6.99 -27.99 20.95
CA LEU A 749 8.14 -28.58 21.65
C LEU A 749 8.67 -29.87 20.99
N TYR A 750 7.86 -30.54 20.18
CA TYR A 750 8.23 -31.72 19.39
C TYR A 750 7.34 -31.87 18.15
N ASP A 751 7.93 -32.33 17.04
CA ASP A 751 7.19 -32.71 15.84
C ASP A 751 6.43 -34.03 16.06
N LEU A 752 5.18 -34.10 15.60
CA LEU A 752 4.32 -35.30 15.75
C LEU A 752 4.65 -36.42 14.74
N ASP A 753 5.51 -36.17 13.75
CA ASP A 753 5.70 -37.04 12.57
C ASP A 753 6.41 -38.38 12.81
N ASP A 754 6.93 -38.65 14.01
CA ASP A 754 7.73 -39.87 14.30
C ASP A 754 6.90 -41.07 14.82
N SER A 755 5.60 -40.94 15.16
CA SER A 755 4.79 -42.12 15.57
C SER A 755 3.24 -41.99 15.56
N TRP A 756 2.59 -43.12 15.24
CA TRP A 756 1.15 -43.47 15.40
C TRP A 756 0.15 -43.05 14.30
N GLU A 757 0.08 -43.89 13.26
CA GLU A 757 -1.20 -44.23 12.62
C GLU A 757 -2.17 -44.86 13.65
N LYS A 758 -2.91 -44.02 14.38
CA LYS A 758 -4.09 -44.44 15.16
C LYS A 758 -5.24 -43.47 14.94
N ALA A 759 -6.10 -43.81 13.99
CA ALA A 759 -7.30 -43.04 13.70
C ALA A 759 -8.27 -43.01 14.90
N GLY A 760 -8.57 -41.81 15.41
CA GLY A 760 -9.78 -41.53 16.18
C GLY A 760 -9.63 -41.15 17.65
N GLU A 761 -8.43 -40.84 18.14
CA GLU A 761 -8.22 -40.24 19.47
C GLU A 761 -7.96 -38.73 19.32
N ASP A 762 -8.50 -37.93 20.25
CA ASP A 762 -8.53 -36.45 20.23
C ASP A 762 -7.13 -35.86 20.05
N GLU A 763 -6.91 -34.96 19.09
CA GLU A 763 -5.60 -34.35 18.87
C GLU A 763 -5.27 -33.39 20.01
N GLY A 764 -4.47 -33.88 20.97
CA GLY A 764 -4.05 -33.13 22.14
C GLY A 764 -3.24 -31.90 21.74
N VAL A 765 -3.51 -30.78 22.40
CA VAL A 765 -2.75 -29.54 22.24
C VAL A 765 -1.28 -29.80 22.60
N VAL A 766 -0.40 -29.72 21.61
CA VAL A 766 1.05 -29.81 21.80
C VAL A 766 1.51 -28.54 22.54
N PRO A 767 2.22 -28.65 23.68
CA PRO A 767 2.77 -27.49 24.38
C PRO A 767 3.79 -26.73 23.52
N GLY A 768 3.89 -25.43 23.74
CA GLY A 768 4.90 -24.60 23.09
C GLY A 768 6.29 -24.80 23.71
N THR A 769 7.33 -24.29 23.06
CA THR A 769 8.66 -24.19 23.68
C THR A 769 8.69 -23.06 24.70
N THR A 770 9.39 -23.26 25.83
CA THR A 770 9.65 -22.21 26.82
C THR A 770 11.08 -21.65 26.68
N PRO A 771 11.41 -20.47 27.26
CA PRO A 771 12.78 -19.98 27.35
C PRO A 771 13.74 -20.98 28.02
N LEU A 772 13.23 -21.85 28.90
CA LEU A 772 14.03 -22.86 29.57
C LEU A 772 14.43 -23.99 28.61
N ASP A 773 13.54 -24.39 27.70
CA ASP A 773 13.80 -25.40 26.67
C ASP A 773 14.77 -24.88 25.59
N MET A 774 14.70 -23.58 25.27
CA MET A 774 15.60 -22.92 24.32
C MET A 774 17.00 -22.58 24.87
N ALA A 775 17.32 -22.93 26.13
CA ALA A 775 18.55 -22.48 26.79
C ALA A 775 19.84 -23.06 26.18
N ALA A 776 20.48 -22.31 25.28
CA ALA A 776 21.65 -22.77 24.53
C ALA A 776 22.92 -23.05 25.39
N ASN A 777 23.02 -22.45 26.57
CA ASN A 777 24.17 -22.55 27.47
C ASN A 777 23.74 -22.95 28.89
N TRP A 778 24.52 -23.81 29.56
CA TRP A 778 24.24 -24.24 30.95
C TRP A 778 24.12 -23.07 31.94
N GLN A 779 24.88 -21.99 31.72
CA GLN A 779 24.81 -20.78 32.53
C GLN A 779 23.44 -20.10 32.42
N VAL A 780 22.85 -20.08 31.21
CA VAL A 780 21.50 -19.54 31.01
C VAL A 780 20.48 -20.44 31.70
N PHE A 781 20.55 -21.75 31.48
CA PHE A 781 19.66 -22.72 32.13
C PHE A 781 19.68 -22.59 33.67
N ASP A 782 20.87 -22.39 34.25
CA ASP A 782 21.05 -22.13 35.69
C ASP A 782 20.41 -20.81 36.15
N ILE A 783 20.56 -19.73 35.39
CA ILE A 783 19.96 -18.41 35.68
C ILE A 783 18.43 -18.47 35.59
N LEU A 784 17.88 -19.14 34.56
CA LEU A 784 16.43 -19.30 34.37
C LEU A 784 15.80 -20.12 35.51
N ASN A 785 16.49 -21.15 35.99
CA ASN A 785 16.14 -21.92 37.19
C ASN A 785 16.40 -21.18 38.53
N GLY A 786 16.83 -19.92 38.49
CA GLY A 786 16.95 -19.07 39.67
C GLY A 786 18.26 -19.17 40.45
N LYS A 787 19.34 -19.75 39.88
CA LYS A 787 20.68 -19.52 40.44
C LYS A 787 21.08 -18.06 40.21
N PRO A 788 21.74 -17.41 41.20
CA PRO A 788 22.23 -16.05 41.01
C PRO A 788 23.26 -15.99 39.88
N TYR A 789 23.23 -14.91 39.09
CA TYR A 789 24.25 -14.65 38.08
C TYR A 789 25.61 -14.41 38.73
N GLU A 790 26.54 -15.35 38.55
CA GLU A 790 27.94 -15.15 38.90
C GLU A 790 28.70 -14.61 37.66
N PRO A 791 29.16 -13.35 37.66
CA PRO A 791 29.98 -12.83 36.56
C PRO A 791 31.31 -13.57 36.52
N VAL A 792 31.53 -14.36 35.46
CA VAL A 792 32.81 -14.99 35.17
C VAL A 792 33.79 -13.89 34.73
N PHE A 793 34.55 -13.36 35.68
CA PHE A 793 35.69 -12.49 35.39
C PHE A 793 36.83 -13.31 34.78
N THR A 794 36.97 -13.26 33.46
CA THR A 794 38.22 -13.63 32.79
C THR A 794 39.32 -12.65 33.24
N SER A 795 40.48 -13.18 33.62
CA SER A 795 41.54 -12.46 34.35
C SER A 795 42.25 -11.33 33.59
N ASP A 796 41.81 -11.02 32.38
CA ASP A 796 42.35 -9.96 31.53
C ASP A 796 41.55 -8.64 31.62
N ASP A 797 40.32 -8.66 32.15
CA ASP A 797 39.45 -7.47 32.35
C ASP A 797 39.51 -6.89 33.78
N ILE A 798 40.70 -6.91 34.40
CA ILE A 798 40.90 -6.29 35.73
C ILE A 798 40.93 -4.75 35.57
N LEU A 799 39.74 -4.14 35.62
CA LEU A 799 39.63 -2.74 36.04
C LEU A 799 40.32 -2.58 37.40
N PRO A 800 41.16 -1.53 37.62
CA PRO A 800 41.93 -1.40 38.83
C PRO A 800 40.98 -1.29 40.03
N GLN A 801 41.04 -2.29 40.92
CA GLN A 801 40.14 -2.40 42.06
C GLN A 801 40.26 -1.13 42.93
N GLY A 802 39.17 -0.34 42.97
CA GLY A 802 39.14 0.99 43.58
C GLY A 802 39.64 1.03 45.02
N ASP A 803 40.34 2.11 45.36
CA ASP A 803 40.97 2.34 46.66
C ASP A 803 39.99 2.87 47.73
N MET A 804 38.70 3.00 47.42
CA MET A 804 37.64 3.47 48.33
C MET A 804 37.60 2.75 49.69
N LYS A 805 38.02 1.47 49.76
CA LYS A 805 38.16 0.70 51.02
C LYS A 805 39.19 1.27 52.00
N GLN A 806 39.99 2.26 51.60
CA GLN A 806 40.93 2.97 52.46
C GLN A 806 40.29 4.13 53.24
N LEU A 807 39.08 4.57 52.87
CA LEU A 807 38.30 5.50 53.70
C LEU A 807 37.73 4.75 54.92
N THR A 808 37.78 5.36 56.10
CA THR A 808 37.10 4.83 57.28
C THR A 808 35.59 5.11 57.21
N GLU A 809 34.76 4.20 57.75
CA GLU A 809 33.30 4.37 57.82
C GLU A 809 32.88 5.74 58.40
N ASP A 810 33.59 6.24 59.42
CA ASP A 810 33.35 7.56 60.00
C ASP A 810 33.51 8.70 58.97
N THR A 811 34.55 8.63 58.13
CA THR A 811 34.81 9.64 57.09
C THR A 811 33.79 9.53 55.95
N ARG A 812 33.37 8.32 55.59
CA ARG A 812 32.31 8.09 54.60
C ARG A 812 30.96 8.63 55.09
N LEU A 813 30.63 8.43 56.36
CA LEU A 813 29.43 9.00 57.00
C LEU A 813 29.49 10.52 57.12
N GLN A 814 30.66 11.10 57.38
CA GLN A 814 30.85 12.56 57.42
C GLN A 814 30.71 13.18 56.02
N LEU A 815 31.24 12.53 54.98
CA LEU A 815 31.04 12.94 53.58
C LEU A 815 29.57 12.85 53.16
N CYS A 816 28.85 11.78 53.55
CA CYS A 816 27.41 11.64 53.30
C CYS A 816 26.61 12.82 53.88
N LYS A 817 26.86 13.18 55.16
CA LYS A 817 26.20 14.30 55.83
C LYS A 817 26.44 15.65 55.14
N LEU A 818 27.61 15.86 54.53
CA LEU A 818 27.91 17.08 53.78
C LEU A 818 27.15 17.12 52.43
N LEU A 819 26.96 15.97 51.78
CA LEU A 819 26.30 15.87 50.47
C LEU A 819 24.76 15.82 50.54
N GLU A 820 24.18 15.57 51.72
CA GLU A 820 22.74 15.63 51.98
C GLU A 820 22.21 17.07 52.16
N ILE A 821 23.09 18.07 52.28
CA ILE A 821 22.70 19.48 52.38
C ILE A 821 22.17 19.94 51.00
N PRO A 822 20.94 20.51 50.91
CA PRO A 822 20.34 20.91 49.64
C PRO A 822 20.91 22.25 49.13
N ASP A 823 22.16 22.23 48.68
CA ASP A 823 22.82 23.28 47.92
C ASP A 823 22.76 22.91 46.42
N PRO A 824 22.31 23.80 45.50
CA PRO A 824 22.18 23.48 44.08
C PRO A 824 23.48 23.04 43.40
N ASP A 825 24.64 23.54 43.84
CA ASP A 825 25.93 23.22 43.23
C ASP A 825 26.71 22.13 43.99
N LYS A 826 26.35 21.89 45.27
CA LYS A 826 27.09 21.03 46.21
C LYS A 826 26.30 19.83 46.76
N ASN A 827 25.26 19.39 46.06
CA ASN A 827 24.50 18.21 46.43
C ASN A 827 25.08 16.90 45.87
N TRP A 828 24.66 15.77 46.45
CA TRP A 828 24.99 14.42 45.99
C TRP A 828 24.63 14.13 44.51
N ALA A 829 23.58 14.73 43.95
CA ALA A 829 23.14 14.43 42.58
C ALA A 829 24.07 15.05 41.52
N THR A 830 24.63 16.22 41.83
CA THR A 830 25.68 16.89 41.05
C THR A 830 26.97 16.07 41.11
N LEU A 831 27.31 15.52 42.29
CA LEU A 831 28.44 14.60 42.44
C LEU A 831 28.23 13.31 41.63
N ALA A 832 27.05 12.70 41.69
CA ALA A 832 26.72 11.52 40.90
C ALA A 832 26.91 11.77 39.39
N GLN A 833 26.45 12.93 38.90
CA GLN A 833 26.64 13.32 37.50
C GLN A 833 28.12 13.53 37.14
N LYS A 834 28.94 14.05 38.05
CA LYS A 834 30.40 14.20 37.88
C LYS A 834 31.16 12.88 37.92
N LEU A 835 30.68 11.90 38.68
CA LEU A 835 31.26 10.55 38.79
C LEU A 835 30.75 9.57 37.72
N GLY A 836 30.01 10.03 36.72
CA GLY A 836 29.42 9.17 35.66
C GLY A 836 28.19 8.37 36.09
N LEU A 837 27.80 8.42 37.37
CA LEU A 837 26.62 7.74 37.94
C LEU A 837 25.33 8.56 37.82
N GLY A 838 25.31 9.63 37.03
CA GLY A 838 24.18 10.56 36.92
C GLY A 838 22.88 9.94 36.41
N ILE A 839 22.96 8.83 35.68
CA ILE A 839 21.81 8.03 35.20
C ILE A 839 21.01 7.50 36.40
N LEU A 840 21.71 7.05 37.46
CA LEU A 840 21.10 6.48 38.65
C LEU A 840 20.50 7.52 39.61
N ASN A 841 20.52 8.82 39.27
CA ASN A 841 20.00 9.88 40.15
C ASN A 841 18.54 9.66 40.56
N ASN A 842 17.68 9.15 39.66
CA ASN A 842 16.28 8.86 40.01
C ASN A 842 16.19 7.69 41.00
N ALA A 843 16.93 6.60 40.79
CA ALA A 843 17.01 5.48 41.73
C ALA A 843 17.56 5.92 43.10
N PHE A 844 18.59 6.78 43.13
CA PHE A 844 19.15 7.32 44.36
C PHE A 844 18.16 8.24 45.09
N ARG A 845 17.36 9.06 44.40
CA ARG A 845 16.29 9.89 45.00
C ARG A 845 15.23 9.06 45.74
N LEU A 846 14.96 7.83 45.29
CA LEU A 846 13.98 6.93 45.91
C LEU A 846 14.54 6.20 47.14
N SER A 847 15.86 6.23 47.37
CA SER A 847 16.48 5.60 48.52
C SER A 847 16.31 6.43 49.81
N PRO A 848 16.29 5.82 51.00
CA PRO A 848 16.18 6.55 52.27
C PRO A 848 17.35 7.49 52.60
N ALA A 849 18.51 7.29 51.96
CA ALA A 849 19.73 8.06 52.19
C ALA A 849 20.55 8.17 50.88
N PRO A 850 20.15 9.07 49.95
CA PRO A 850 20.71 9.13 48.59
C PRO A 850 22.22 9.27 48.52
N SER A 851 22.84 10.02 49.44
CA SER A 851 24.29 10.17 49.47
C SER A 851 25.01 8.87 49.85
N LYS A 852 24.43 8.09 50.77
CA LYS A 852 25.01 6.80 51.20
C LYS A 852 24.91 5.79 50.07
N THR A 853 23.74 5.71 49.42
CA THR A 853 23.50 4.82 48.27
C THR A 853 24.40 5.18 47.08
N LEU A 854 24.64 6.47 46.82
CA LEU A 854 25.64 6.91 45.84
C LEU A 854 27.04 6.37 46.18
N MET A 855 27.48 6.48 47.43
CA MET A 855 28.81 6.00 47.85
C MET A 855 28.93 4.47 47.77
N ASP A 856 27.89 3.73 48.16
CA ASP A 856 27.85 2.25 47.98
C ASP A 856 27.96 1.86 46.50
N ASN A 857 27.19 2.51 45.62
CA ASN A 857 27.23 2.21 44.19
C ASN A 857 28.57 2.62 43.54
N TYR A 858 29.19 3.71 43.99
CA TYR A 858 30.50 4.14 43.51
C TYR A 858 31.63 3.19 43.96
N GLU A 859 31.58 2.67 45.19
CA GLU A 859 32.49 1.63 45.67
C GLU A 859 32.34 0.34 44.85
N VAL A 860 31.11 -0.12 44.61
CA VAL A 860 30.81 -1.31 43.79
C VAL A 860 31.22 -1.12 42.32
N SER A 861 31.14 0.10 41.80
CA SER A 861 31.59 0.44 40.44
C SER A 861 33.12 0.50 40.28
N GLY A 862 33.89 0.27 41.35
CA GLY A 862 35.35 0.32 41.34
C GLY A 862 35.95 1.72 41.35
N GLY A 863 35.17 2.74 41.74
CA GLY A 863 35.61 4.13 41.74
C GLY A 863 36.82 4.40 42.65
N THR A 864 37.65 5.38 42.29
CA THR A 864 38.84 5.75 43.06
C THR A 864 38.65 7.00 43.92
N ILE A 865 39.40 7.08 45.02
CA ILE A 865 39.47 8.27 45.88
C ILE A 865 40.01 9.48 45.11
N LYS A 866 40.90 9.25 44.14
CA LYS A 866 41.44 10.30 43.26
C LYS A 866 40.34 10.95 42.42
N GLU A 867 39.52 10.15 41.75
CA GLU A 867 38.40 10.64 40.93
C GLU A 867 37.31 11.30 41.80
N LEU A 868 37.03 10.76 42.98
CA LEU A 868 36.15 11.39 43.97
C LEU A 868 36.67 12.79 44.39
N MET A 869 37.97 12.92 44.67
CA MET A 869 38.59 14.21 44.98
C MET A 869 38.57 15.17 43.78
N GLU A 870 38.83 14.70 42.56
CA GLU A 870 38.77 15.52 41.35
C GLU A 870 37.33 16.00 41.05
N ALA A 871 36.32 15.16 41.26
CA ALA A 871 34.91 15.53 41.13
C ALA A 871 34.47 16.57 42.18
N LEU A 872 34.83 16.36 43.46
CA LEU A 872 34.58 17.33 44.53
C LEU A 872 35.33 18.66 44.30
N GLN A 873 36.52 18.61 43.69
CA GLN A 873 37.28 19.81 43.30
C GLN A 873 36.60 20.56 42.15
N GLN A 874 36.06 19.85 41.16
CA GLN A 874 35.24 20.47 40.10
C GLN A 874 33.95 21.10 40.61
N MET A 875 33.39 20.60 41.72
CA MET A 875 32.24 21.20 42.41
C MET A 875 32.62 22.33 43.39
N GLY A 876 33.91 22.58 43.61
CA GLY A 876 34.38 23.56 44.60
C GLY A 876 34.02 23.20 46.05
N TYR A 877 33.80 21.91 46.37
CA TYR A 877 33.40 21.49 47.72
C TYR A 877 34.63 21.25 48.62
N THR A 878 35.24 22.35 49.07
CA THR A 878 36.49 22.33 49.87
C THR A 878 36.36 21.55 51.19
N GLU A 879 35.26 21.69 51.91
CA GLU A 879 35.04 20.99 53.20
C GLU A 879 35.07 19.47 53.04
N ALA A 880 34.43 18.94 51.98
CA ALA A 880 34.44 17.51 51.67
C ALA A 880 35.86 17.01 51.33
N ILE A 881 36.66 17.82 50.62
CA ILE A 881 38.07 17.52 50.32
C ILE A 881 38.91 17.51 51.60
N GLU A 882 38.68 18.43 52.53
CA GLU A 882 39.39 18.48 53.81
C GLU A 882 39.10 17.25 54.68
N VAL A 883 37.86 16.74 54.71
CA VAL A 883 37.50 15.49 55.41
C VAL A 883 38.28 14.30 54.85
N ILE A 884 38.37 14.17 53.52
CA ILE A 884 39.15 13.09 52.88
C ILE A 884 40.65 13.27 53.18
N GLN A 885 41.20 14.47 53.04
CA GLN A 885 42.62 14.72 53.34
C GLN A 885 42.98 14.51 54.82
N ALA A 886 42.05 14.75 55.75
CA ALA A 886 42.26 14.50 57.18
C ALA A 886 42.38 12.99 57.48
N ALA A 887 41.60 12.14 56.81
CA ALA A 887 41.66 10.68 56.95
C ALA A 887 43.08 10.14 56.70
N PHE A 888 43.76 10.65 55.66
CA PHE A 888 45.11 10.24 55.27
C PHE A 888 46.24 10.96 56.05
N ARG A 889 45.93 11.82 57.02
CA ARG A 889 46.92 12.56 57.84
C ARG A 889 46.93 12.09 59.30
N THR A 890 47.31 10.84 59.54
CA THR A 890 47.69 10.35 60.89
C THR A 890 49.14 9.85 60.94
N PRO A 891 49.88 10.03 62.07
CA PRO A 891 51.34 9.92 62.07
C PRO A 891 51.87 8.51 62.32
N ALA A 892 52.99 8.17 61.69
CA ALA A 892 53.61 6.84 61.76
C ALA A 892 54.22 6.50 63.14
N THR A 893 54.10 5.24 63.58
CA THR A 893 55.00 4.65 64.59
C THR A 893 55.25 3.14 64.34
N THR A 894 56.44 2.83 63.81
CA THR A 894 57.28 1.62 64.03
C THR A 894 56.66 0.20 64.09
N ALA A 895 56.97 -0.63 63.08
CA ALA A 895 57.58 -1.97 63.23
C ALA A 895 58.16 -2.45 61.88
N SER A 896 59.13 -3.38 61.89
CA SER A 896 60.10 -3.55 60.79
C SER A 896 60.21 -4.98 60.20
N SER A 897 60.13 -5.09 58.86
CA SER A 897 60.95 -5.92 57.89
C SER A 897 61.30 -7.41 58.17
N PRO A 898 61.87 -8.20 57.21
CA PRO A 898 62.13 -7.98 55.76
C PRO A 898 61.49 -9.08 54.83
N VAL A 899 61.09 -8.76 53.59
CA VAL A 899 61.83 -8.93 52.31
C VAL A 899 62.40 -10.32 51.99
N THR A 900 61.84 -10.96 50.94
CA THR A 900 62.56 -11.88 50.01
C THR A 900 62.14 -11.56 48.57
N THR A 901 63.08 -11.55 47.62
CA THR A 901 62.94 -10.96 46.27
C THR A 901 63.11 -11.96 45.11
N ALA A 902 62.32 -11.79 44.05
CA ALA A 902 62.62 -12.12 42.65
C ALA A 902 61.63 -11.30 41.76
N GLN A 903 62.01 -10.23 41.04
CA GLN A 903 62.70 -10.23 39.73
C GLN A 903 62.10 -11.27 38.76
N VAL A 904 61.55 -10.89 37.60
CA VAL A 904 62.33 -10.41 36.43
C VAL A 904 61.49 -9.58 35.44
N HIS A 905 62.05 -8.42 35.05
CA HIS A 905 61.89 -7.64 33.81
C HIS A 905 60.53 -7.13 33.27
N CYS A 906 60.64 -5.97 32.64
CA CYS A 906 59.58 -5.10 32.16
C CYS A 906 60.11 -4.34 30.90
N LEU A 907 59.22 -3.66 30.16
CA LEU A 907 59.51 -2.55 29.22
C LEU A 907 60.20 -2.88 27.87
N PRO A 908 60.11 -2.01 26.82
CA PRO A 908 59.05 -1.00 26.54
C PRO A 908 58.75 -0.63 25.04
N LEU A 909 57.81 0.33 24.89
CA LEU A 909 57.87 1.54 24.04
C LEU A 909 57.43 1.54 22.53
N SER A 910 56.36 2.31 22.29
CA SER A 910 56.26 3.49 21.40
C SER A 910 56.20 3.43 19.85
N SER A 911 55.03 3.90 19.37
CA SER A 911 54.82 5.09 18.53
C SER A 911 55.05 5.11 17.01
N SER A 912 54.00 5.57 16.29
CA SER A 912 54.04 6.35 15.03
C SER A 912 54.47 5.59 13.75
N SER A 913 54.07 5.94 12.53
CA SER A 913 53.14 6.98 12.05
C SER A 913 52.77 6.78 10.56
N THR A 914 51.57 7.23 10.17
CA THR A 914 51.26 7.84 8.84
C THR A 914 51.15 6.99 7.54
N ARG A 915 50.13 7.36 6.74
CA ARG A 915 50.01 7.35 5.24
C ARG A 915 49.21 6.25 4.51
N GLN A 916 47.93 6.58 4.31
CA GLN A 916 47.22 6.72 3.02
C GLN A 916 47.40 5.71 1.86
N HIS A 917 46.22 5.33 1.34
CA HIS A 917 45.81 5.26 -0.08
C HIS A 917 45.64 3.85 -0.70
N ILE A 918 44.68 3.79 -1.63
CA ILE A 918 44.43 2.75 -2.66
C ILE A 918 43.45 1.62 -2.23
N ASP A 919 42.21 1.60 -2.80
CA ASP A 919 41.06 0.74 -2.39
C ASP A 919 40.86 -0.61 -3.16
N GLU A 920 39.69 -0.98 -3.71
CA GLU A 920 39.26 -2.22 -4.45
C GLU A 920 39.94 -3.59 -4.20
N LEU A 921 39.13 -4.62 -3.85
CA LEU A 921 38.75 -5.75 -4.73
C LEU A 921 38.03 -6.90 -3.96
N ARG A 922 36.97 -7.48 -4.57
CA ARG A 922 36.20 -8.70 -4.20
C ARG A 922 35.21 -8.54 -3.02
N ASP A 923 33.90 -8.75 -3.14
CA ASP A 923 33.04 -9.34 -4.20
C ASP A 923 33.07 -10.89 -4.29
N SER A 924 32.33 -11.54 -3.38
CA SER A 924 31.88 -12.97 -3.31
C SER A 924 31.41 -13.27 -1.87
N ASP A 925 30.28 -13.90 -1.52
CA ASP A 925 29.22 -14.60 -2.27
C ASP A 925 27.84 -14.23 -1.65
N SER A 926 26.65 -14.39 -2.28
CA SER A 926 26.17 -15.26 -3.37
C SER A 926 25.61 -16.66 -2.97
N VAL A 927 24.89 -16.75 -1.83
CA VAL A 927 24.06 -17.92 -1.43
C VAL A 927 22.71 -17.38 -0.91
N CYS A 928 21.55 -17.45 -1.58
CA CYS A 928 20.77 -18.57 -2.18
C CYS A 928 20.20 -19.56 -1.16
N ASP A 929 18.86 -19.71 -1.14
CA ASP A 929 18.07 -20.78 -0.50
C ASP A 929 18.22 -20.96 1.03
N SER A 930 17.18 -21.29 1.80
CA SER A 930 15.80 -21.66 1.47
C SER A 930 14.91 -21.50 2.71
N GLY A 931 13.60 -21.33 2.52
CA GLY A 931 12.64 -21.63 3.58
C GLY A 931 12.47 -23.14 3.73
N VAL A 932 13.31 -23.77 4.55
CA VAL A 932 13.27 -25.21 4.86
C VAL A 932 13.64 -25.43 6.34
N GLU A 933 12.71 -26.03 7.07
CA GLU A 933 12.90 -26.97 8.19
C GLU A 933 14.25 -26.94 8.93
N THR A 934 14.32 -26.22 10.06
CA THR A 934 15.37 -26.43 11.07
C THR A 934 15.12 -27.71 11.87
N SER A 935 15.27 -28.85 11.19
CA SER A 935 15.22 -30.18 11.81
C SER A 935 16.42 -30.36 12.75
N PHE A 936 16.21 -30.10 14.04
CA PHE A 936 17.22 -30.29 15.08
C PHE A 936 17.58 -31.77 15.21
N ARG A 937 18.78 -32.13 14.73
CA ARG A 937 19.34 -33.47 14.86
C ARG A 937 19.62 -33.83 16.32
N LYS A 938 18.63 -34.45 16.95
CA LYS A 938 18.69 -35.67 17.79
C LYS A 938 20.13 -36.10 18.13
N LEU A 939 20.77 -35.42 19.08
CA LEU A 939 22.00 -35.90 19.72
C LEU A 939 21.60 -36.90 20.81
N SER A 940 21.79 -38.18 20.48
CA SER A 940 21.51 -39.30 21.36
C SER A 940 22.36 -39.25 22.62
N PHE A 941 21.74 -39.08 23.78
CA PHE A 941 22.22 -39.65 25.03
C PHE A 941 21.15 -40.54 25.65
N THR A 942 21.36 -41.85 25.49
CA THR A 942 20.59 -42.89 26.18
C THR A 942 21.14 -43.05 27.59
N GLU A 943 20.38 -42.68 28.62
CA GLU A 943 20.51 -43.39 29.90
C GLU A 943 19.16 -43.59 30.58
N SER A 944 18.82 -44.85 30.75
CA SER A 944 17.53 -45.33 31.21
C SER A 944 17.51 -45.49 32.73
N LEU A 945 16.63 -44.76 33.42
CA LEU A 945 16.18 -45.13 34.77
C LEU A 945 14.66 -45.06 34.88
N THR A 946 14.06 -46.26 34.86
CA THR A 946 12.65 -46.54 35.11
C THR A 946 12.24 -46.22 36.55
N GLY A 947 11.05 -45.65 36.76
CA GLY A 947 10.51 -45.40 38.10
C GLY A 947 9.02 -45.05 38.09
N ASP A 948 8.15 -46.03 37.92
CA ASP A 948 6.69 -45.87 38.01
C ASP A 948 6.23 -45.35 39.37
N SER A 949 5.25 -44.43 39.38
CA SER A 949 4.12 -44.41 40.34
C SER A 949 3.04 -43.40 39.91
N PRO A 950 1.76 -43.79 39.79
CA PRO A 950 0.71 -42.92 39.25
C PRO A 950 -0.25 -42.34 40.31
N LEU A 951 -1.16 -41.48 39.84
CA LEU A 951 -2.40 -41.01 40.48
C LEU A 951 -2.29 -40.00 41.65
N LEU A 952 -2.77 -38.77 41.42
CA LEU A 952 -4.01 -38.30 42.06
C LEU A 952 -4.53 -37.00 41.41
N SER A 953 -5.84 -36.97 41.11
CA SER A 953 -6.53 -35.80 40.58
C SER A 953 -6.99 -34.85 41.68
N LEU A 954 -7.04 -33.54 41.40
CA LEU A 954 -7.84 -32.61 42.19
C LEU A 954 -8.28 -31.40 41.36
N ASN A 955 -9.50 -31.50 40.82
CA ASN A 955 -10.20 -30.39 40.19
C ASN A 955 -10.43 -29.24 41.18
N LYS A 956 -10.10 -28.00 40.80
CA LYS A 956 -10.76 -26.82 41.38
C LYS A 956 -10.80 -25.61 40.43
N MET A 957 -11.99 -25.39 39.87
CA MET A 957 -12.42 -24.22 39.10
C MET A 957 -13.34 -23.34 40.00
N PRO A 958 -13.72 -22.09 39.64
CA PRO A 958 -13.11 -20.91 40.28
C PRO A 958 -14.10 -20.00 41.02
N HIS A 959 -13.60 -18.95 41.68
CA HIS A 959 -14.39 -17.81 42.16
C HIS A 959 -13.65 -16.49 41.87
N GLY A 960 -14.37 -15.48 41.36
CA GLY A 960 -13.82 -14.16 41.03
C GLY A 960 -14.65 -13.01 41.61
N TYR A 961 -14.21 -11.78 41.34
CA TYR A 961 -14.86 -10.47 41.56
C TYR A 961 -14.03 -9.43 40.76
N GLY A 962 -14.55 -8.42 40.07
CA GLY A 962 -15.93 -8.08 39.70
C GLY A 962 -16.03 -6.66 39.10
N GLN A 963 -17.17 -6.35 38.44
CA GLN A 963 -17.70 -5.00 38.09
C GLN A 963 -16.93 -4.17 37.01
N GLU A 964 -17.56 -3.36 36.13
CA GLU A 964 -18.98 -3.10 35.81
C GLU A 964 -19.11 -2.37 34.44
N GLY A 965 -20.26 -2.47 33.75
CA GLY A 965 -20.60 -1.62 32.58
C GLY A 965 -21.42 -2.30 31.47
N PRO A 966 -22.75 -2.11 31.39
CA PRO A 966 -23.61 -2.89 30.50
C PRO A 966 -23.86 -2.27 29.11
N ILE A 967 -24.21 -3.14 28.16
CA ILE A 967 -24.73 -2.79 26.83
C ILE A 967 -26.25 -2.58 26.93
N GLU A 968 -26.74 -1.43 26.48
CA GLU A 968 -28.10 -1.30 25.95
C GLU A 968 -28.03 -0.77 24.52
N GLY A 969 -28.76 -1.40 23.59
CA GLY A 969 -28.75 -1.04 22.18
C GLY A 969 -30.07 -0.42 21.72
N LYS A 970 -30.01 0.35 20.62
CA LYS A 970 -31.07 0.50 19.61
C LYS A 970 -30.62 1.38 18.45
N ILE A 971 -30.23 0.73 17.34
CA ILE A 971 -30.72 0.88 15.95
C ILE A 971 -29.91 -0.09 15.08
#